data_AF-Q88LG9-F1
#
_entry.id   AF-Q88LG9-F1
#
_cell.length_a   1.000
_cell.length_b   1.000
_cell.length_c   1.000
_cell.angle_alpha   90.00
_cell.angle_beta   90.00
_cell.angle_gamma   90.00
#
_symmetry.space_group_name_H-M   'P 1'
#
loop_
_entity.id
_entity.type
_entity.pdbx_description
1 polymer ?
#
loop_
_entity_poly.entity_id
_entity_poly.type
_entity_poly.pdbx_seq_one_letter_code
_entity_poly.pdbx_strand_id
1 'polypeptide(L)'
;MNPLGAAFASINAMNFTKEVLETNYVIGNCGRKVTADYLEHICFDANSNLCLTLHYLFLCYAPTTAMTHGRQLATAIKYFFDFLCEYIANNPFDLHPDKYTDISVELFYQYQDYMLRNKISLLNAEKLRTAMGVVARQHGTVPLLLLQVYRRPKPKKTEPLGDDAYHMLCQALTSHIDGLYEKLEYRKTVDQAEPYTLETMEPNIPGLKVNMRGWEVDHARSLKTLLNHDFPMAMTLEQMEPMMTKNILSSYRKNNHHVVPALLHKYVYCANYNNSLNLDGLLGLYYPSDLDQCAIAIFLLLQTGWNKESVLEVDGDDFEHALSGSIDESLSVVFSEKFRSQGNEQPFDAPKQMTASSNRDDPYSIHNLVLLAKELSKPMKGYQFDADPFLANGKERNELFMFLRCWGDWFKNKSRHSSISVPNSYVHGCEAFLKQHEVHESGRRLKLASDITRRLRPTWLKHKKREYGLNIISSHFGHADARTTDIHYDSSGAAMADRMIRLRNEVEAVTALLINRKFTGLLGKRANDQAKQQVKIFAIPGHPGPLWGCENQYQPDWKGFEQSVPNGKKCYSIDKCIGCSQVRIYEDSLPYLMERLAHIEYELENESEGARSSDLRWEGKILEFLINDNHDEDTIKQASRYRRRNAPLLPRDLASLRLIFDENDDD
;
A
#
# COMPACT_ATOMS: atom_id res chain seq x y z
N MET A 1 -0.04 48.36 6.19
CA MET A 1 1.33 47.82 6.33
C MET A 1 1.24 46.31 6.13
N ASN A 2 1.94 45.80 5.12
CA ASN A 2 1.70 44.48 4.53
C ASN A 2 2.44 43.37 5.32
N PRO A 3 1.80 42.28 5.81
CA PRO A 3 2.43 41.25 6.63
C PRO A 3 3.51 40.42 5.90
N LEU A 4 3.56 40.53 4.57
CA LEU A 4 4.55 39.86 3.72
C LEU A 4 5.97 40.41 3.88
N GLY A 5 6.15 41.65 4.36
CA GLY A 5 7.47 42.27 4.51
C GLY A 5 8.33 41.66 5.63
N ALA A 6 7.72 41.05 6.64
CA ALA A 6 8.44 40.47 7.78
C ALA A 6 9.03 39.08 7.48
N ALA A 7 8.44 38.33 6.55
CA ALA A 7 8.97 37.04 6.10
C ALA A 7 10.19 37.19 5.17
N PHE A 8 10.32 38.31 4.46
CA PHE A 8 11.48 38.59 3.60
C PHE A 8 12.75 38.96 4.37
N ALA A 9 12.62 39.43 5.62
CA ALA A 9 13.76 39.77 6.47
C ALA A 9 14.38 38.54 7.18
N SER A 10 13.70 37.38 7.24
CA SER A 10 14.22 36.20 7.95
C SER A 10 15.08 35.26 7.11
N ILE A 11 15.08 35.38 5.77
CA ILE A 11 15.90 34.52 4.89
C ILE A 11 17.37 34.96 4.89
N ASN A 12 17.64 36.26 4.99
CA ASN A 12 19.01 36.79 5.19
C ASN A 12 19.53 36.61 6.63
N ALA A 13 18.70 36.10 7.54
CA ALA A 13 19.02 35.88 8.95
C ALA A 13 19.03 34.38 9.32
N MET A 14 19.15 33.48 8.34
CA MET A 14 19.48 32.08 8.63
C MET A 14 20.95 31.99 9.05
N ASN A 15 21.21 32.27 10.33
CA ASN A 15 22.48 31.94 10.98
C ASN A 15 22.58 30.41 11.14
N PHE A 16 22.80 29.70 10.03
CA PHE A 16 23.37 28.36 10.11
C PHE A 16 24.80 28.50 10.60
N THR A 17 25.18 27.76 11.63
CA THR A 17 26.60 27.67 12.00
C THR A 17 27.35 27.15 10.78
N LYS A 18 28.43 27.84 10.40
CA LYS A 18 29.27 27.52 9.23
C LYS A 18 29.66 26.03 9.20
N GLU A 19 29.85 25.42 10.36
CA GLU A 19 30.11 23.98 10.57
C GLU A 19 29.00 23.04 10.04
N VAL A 20 27.72 23.42 10.11
CA VAL A 20 26.61 22.57 9.65
C VAL A 20 26.52 22.54 8.12
N LEU A 21 26.93 23.62 7.45
CA LEU A 21 26.94 23.74 5.99
C LEU A 21 28.20 23.16 5.33
N GLU A 22 29.26 22.89 6.11
CA GLU A 22 30.47 22.17 5.66
C GLU A 22 30.29 20.63 5.70
N THR A 23 29.13 20.16 6.18
CA THR A 23 28.84 18.74 6.34
C THR A 23 28.59 18.07 4.98
N ASN A 24 29.59 17.30 4.49
CA ASN A 24 29.49 16.60 3.21
C ASN A 24 28.79 15.23 3.27
N TYR A 25 28.25 14.84 4.43
CA TYR A 25 27.48 13.61 4.57
C TYR A 25 26.48 13.66 5.72
N VAL A 26 25.43 12.85 5.61
CA VAL A 26 24.55 12.55 6.74
C VAL A 26 24.48 11.05 7.00
N ILE A 27 24.14 10.68 8.22
CA ILE A 27 23.76 9.31 8.56
C ILE A 27 22.26 9.19 8.30
N GLY A 28 21.86 8.41 7.28
CA GLY A 28 20.44 8.17 7.00
C GLY A 28 19.78 7.33 8.10
N ASN A 29 18.45 7.15 8.03
CA ASN A 29 17.70 6.31 8.99
C ASN A 29 18.03 4.80 8.92
N CYS A 30 19.14 4.41 8.34
CA CYS A 30 19.64 3.03 8.36
C CYS A 30 21.10 2.92 8.81
N GLY A 31 21.63 3.96 9.47
CA GLY A 31 23.00 4.00 9.99
C GLY A 31 24.07 4.18 8.92
N ARG A 32 23.68 4.23 7.64
CA ARG A 32 24.61 4.35 6.52
C ARG A 32 24.83 5.80 6.13
N LYS A 33 26.09 6.10 5.80
CA LYS A 33 26.54 7.36 5.24
C LYS A 33 25.89 7.63 3.87
N VAL A 34 25.24 8.77 3.74
CA VAL A 34 24.78 9.36 2.47
C VAL A 34 25.65 10.59 2.22
N THR A 35 26.40 10.58 1.13
CA THR A 35 27.31 11.68 0.76
C THR A 35 26.61 12.72 -0.11
N ALA A 36 26.99 13.98 0.07
CA ALA A 36 26.51 15.12 -0.71
C ALA A 36 27.45 15.40 -1.89
N ASP A 37 27.51 14.47 -2.85
CA ASP A 37 28.46 14.52 -3.98
C ASP A 37 28.25 15.75 -4.90
N TYR A 38 27.15 16.50 -4.73
CA TYR A 38 26.88 17.73 -5.46
C TYR A 38 27.63 18.96 -4.92
N LEU A 39 28.28 18.87 -3.75
CA LEU A 39 29.08 19.97 -3.18
C LEU A 39 30.34 20.28 -4.02
N GLU A 40 30.85 19.30 -4.75
CA GLU A 40 31.99 19.44 -5.65
C GLU A 40 31.58 19.90 -7.06
N HIS A 41 30.29 20.19 -7.26
CA HIS A 41 29.75 20.55 -8.57
C HIS A 41 30.09 22.00 -8.94
N ILE A 42 30.38 22.28 -10.22
CA ILE A 42 30.81 23.61 -10.69
C ILE A 42 29.79 24.73 -10.44
N CYS A 43 28.49 24.40 -10.51
CA CYS A 43 27.40 25.34 -10.23
C CYS A 43 27.01 25.41 -8.73
N PHE A 44 27.74 24.76 -7.82
CA PHE A 44 27.55 24.93 -6.38
C PHE A 44 28.37 26.12 -5.86
N ASP A 45 27.69 27.09 -5.23
CA ASP A 45 28.32 28.23 -4.57
C ASP A 45 27.88 28.28 -3.11
N ALA A 46 28.86 28.23 -2.19
CA ALA A 46 28.62 28.30 -0.75
C ALA A 46 28.07 29.65 -0.28
N ASN A 47 28.08 30.68 -1.13
CA ASN A 47 27.48 31.99 -0.83
C ASN A 47 26.09 32.18 -1.47
N SER A 48 25.66 31.26 -2.36
CA SER A 48 24.37 31.35 -3.05
C SER A 48 23.23 30.89 -2.14
N ASN A 49 22.18 31.71 -2.03
CA ASN A 49 20.98 31.35 -1.28
C ASN A 49 20.34 30.07 -1.82
N LEU A 50 20.26 29.93 -3.14
CA LEU A 50 19.74 28.74 -3.80
C LEU A 50 20.54 27.48 -3.40
N CYS A 51 21.86 27.52 -3.51
CA CYS A 51 22.73 26.38 -3.22
C CYS A 51 22.67 25.97 -1.74
N LEU A 52 22.74 26.94 -0.83
CA LEU A 52 22.64 26.71 0.62
C LEU A 52 21.28 26.13 0.99
N THR A 53 20.20 26.64 0.40
CA THR A 53 18.85 26.12 0.69
C THR A 53 18.68 24.69 0.19
N LEU A 54 19.18 24.36 -1.02
CA LEU A 54 19.16 22.99 -1.53
C LEU A 54 20.01 22.03 -0.67
N HIS A 55 21.15 22.49 -0.17
CA HIS A 55 21.96 21.70 0.75
C HIS A 55 21.26 21.50 2.11
N TYR A 56 20.60 22.54 2.63
CA TYR A 56 19.79 22.44 3.84
C TYR A 56 18.63 21.44 3.69
N LEU A 57 17.96 21.40 2.52
CA LEU A 57 16.94 20.38 2.22
C LEU A 57 17.50 18.97 2.36
N PHE A 58 18.72 18.72 1.86
CA PHE A 58 19.39 17.43 2.01
C PHE A 58 19.68 17.10 3.48
N LEU A 59 20.25 18.05 4.23
CA LEU A 59 20.57 17.86 5.65
C LEU A 59 19.33 17.53 6.49
N CYS A 60 18.16 18.07 6.17
CA CYS A 60 16.92 17.80 6.91
C CYS A 60 16.20 16.53 6.42
N TYR A 61 16.18 16.29 5.11
CA TYR A 61 15.39 15.20 4.52
C TYR A 61 16.11 13.85 4.50
N ALA A 62 17.42 13.82 4.23
CA ALA A 62 18.14 12.57 4.09
C ALA A 62 18.26 11.76 5.41
N PRO A 63 18.40 12.37 6.61
CA PRO A 63 18.39 11.62 7.87
C PRO A 63 17.03 10.98 8.19
N THR A 64 15.93 11.60 7.78
CA THR A 64 14.57 11.14 8.10
C THR A 64 14.06 10.04 7.17
N THR A 65 14.84 9.64 6.16
CA THR A 65 14.42 8.68 5.14
C THR A 65 15.41 7.52 4.95
N ALA A 66 14.98 6.49 4.22
CA ALA A 66 15.87 5.39 3.84
C ALA A 66 17.04 5.90 2.98
N MET A 67 18.22 5.27 3.09
CA MET A 67 19.44 5.67 2.35
C MET A 67 19.22 5.80 0.84
N THR A 68 18.41 4.93 0.24
CA THR A 68 18.09 5.01 -1.19
C THR A 68 17.40 6.33 -1.55
N HIS A 69 16.51 6.84 -0.70
CA HIS A 69 15.85 8.12 -0.90
C HIS A 69 16.76 9.31 -0.61
N GLY A 70 17.63 9.22 0.41
CA GLY A 70 18.65 10.24 0.68
C GLY A 70 19.64 10.37 -0.48
N ARG A 71 20.16 9.25 -0.99
CA ARG A 71 21.03 9.23 -2.19
C ARG A 71 20.32 9.76 -3.41
N GLN A 72 19.06 9.36 -3.62
CA GLN A 72 18.26 9.85 -4.73
C GLN A 72 18.05 11.36 -4.67
N LEU A 73 17.87 11.94 -3.48
CA LEU A 73 17.81 13.40 -3.31
C LEU A 73 19.15 14.06 -3.67
N ALA A 74 20.27 13.54 -3.17
CA ALA A 74 21.59 14.08 -3.52
C ALA A 74 21.84 14.03 -5.04
N THR A 75 21.49 12.92 -5.68
CA THR A 75 21.52 12.77 -7.14
C THR A 75 20.57 13.76 -7.84
N ALA A 76 19.38 14.00 -7.30
CA ALA A 76 18.43 14.95 -7.87
C ALA A 76 18.95 16.39 -7.83
N ILE A 77 19.58 16.79 -6.71
CA ILE A 77 20.22 18.10 -6.56
C ILE A 77 21.37 18.24 -7.56
N LYS A 78 22.21 17.21 -7.70
CA LYS A 78 23.29 17.19 -8.70
C LYS A 78 22.75 17.44 -10.11
N TYR A 79 21.72 16.69 -10.53
CA TYR A 79 21.11 16.89 -11.85
C TYR A 79 20.44 18.24 -12.01
N PHE A 80 19.92 18.82 -10.92
CA PHE A 80 19.40 20.19 -10.96
C PHE A 80 20.52 21.19 -11.24
N PHE A 81 21.70 21.00 -10.65
CA PHE A 81 22.87 21.83 -10.98
C PHE A 81 23.40 21.60 -12.40
N ASP A 82 23.42 20.37 -12.91
CA ASP A 82 23.75 20.10 -14.31
C ASP A 82 22.81 20.89 -15.25
N PHE A 83 21.50 20.87 -14.95
CA PHE A 83 20.50 21.69 -15.64
C PHE A 83 20.78 23.19 -15.50
N LEU A 84 21.08 23.69 -14.30
CA LEU A 84 21.37 25.11 -14.10
C LEU A 84 22.56 25.58 -14.94
N CYS A 85 23.62 24.78 -15.07
CA CYS A 85 24.75 25.14 -15.91
C CYS A 85 24.33 25.29 -17.39
N GLU A 86 23.48 24.39 -17.91
CA GLU A 86 22.91 24.51 -19.27
C GLU A 86 21.97 25.73 -19.37
N TYR A 87 21.15 25.97 -18.35
CA TYR A 87 20.19 27.08 -18.33
C TYR A 87 20.89 28.44 -18.32
N ILE A 88 21.88 28.62 -17.44
CA ILE A 88 22.68 29.83 -17.29
C ILE A 88 23.45 30.15 -18.57
N ALA A 89 24.00 29.13 -19.24
CA ALA A 89 24.73 29.31 -20.50
C ALA A 89 23.84 29.81 -21.65
N ASN A 90 22.53 29.52 -21.60
CA ASN A 90 21.58 29.80 -22.68
C ASN A 90 20.64 30.99 -22.40
N ASN A 91 20.70 31.59 -21.20
CA ASN A 91 19.79 32.66 -20.80
C ASN A 91 20.56 33.90 -20.31
N PRO A 92 20.01 35.12 -20.47
CA PRO A 92 20.58 36.34 -19.93
C PRO A 92 20.65 36.31 -18.39
N PHE A 93 21.60 37.07 -17.84
CA PHE A 93 21.88 37.13 -16.40
C PHE A 93 20.64 37.44 -15.54
N ASP A 94 19.75 38.30 -16.01
CA ASP A 94 18.52 38.68 -15.28
C ASP A 94 17.54 37.51 -15.07
N LEU A 95 17.70 36.41 -15.80
CA LEU A 95 16.88 35.19 -15.66
C LEU A 95 17.59 34.11 -14.84
N HIS A 96 18.85 34.33 -14.41
CA HIS A 96 19.58 33.33 -13.64
C HIS A 96 18.96 33.22 -12.23
N PRO A 97 18.59 32.01 -11.79
CA PRO A 97 18.01 31.83 -10.46
C PRO A 97 19.10 31.99 -9.39
N ASP A 98 18.93 32.97 -8.50
CA ASP A 98 19.89 33.27 -7.42
C ASP A 98 19.36 32.81 -6.05
N LYS A 99 18.03 32.90 -5.86
CA LYS A 99 17.34 32.53 -4.63
C LYS A 99 16.54 31.25 -4.81
N TYR A 100 16.34 30.54 -3.70
CA TYR A 100 15.48 29.35 -3.69
C TYR A 100 14.05 29.63 -4.17
N THR A 101 13.52 30.82 -3.90
CA THR A 101 12.19 31.26 -4.37
C THR A 101 12.10 31.48 -5.87
N ASP A 102 13.23 31.57 -6.57
CA ASP A 102 13.28 31.78 -8.02
C ASP A 102 13.04 30.48 -8.79
N ILE A 103 12.96 29.34 -8.08
CA ILE A 103 12.53 28.07 -8.66
C ILE A 103 11.02 28.13 -8.96
N SER A 104 10.70 28.69 -10.12
CA SER A 104 9.33 28.79 -10.62
C SER A 104 8.84 27.45 -11.18
N VAL A 105 7.53 27.38 -11.46
CA VAL A 105 6.92 26.23 -12.14
C VAL A 105 7.54 26.03 -13.52
N GLU A 106 7.81 27.12 -14.25
CA GLU A 106 8.42 27.12 -15.58
C GLU A 106 9.86 26.63 -15.53
N LEU A 107 10.68 27.12 -14.60
CA LEU A 107 12.05 26.66 -14.43
C LEU A 107 12.08 25.17 -14.08
N PHE A 108 11.19 24.73 -13.20
CA PHE A 108 11.08 23.32 -12.82
C PHE A 108 10.55 22.43 -13.95
N TYR A 109 9.74 22.96 -14.87
CA TYR A 109 9.37 22.25 -16.09
C TYR A 109 10.55 22.09 -17.04
N GLN A 110 11.37 23.12 -17.21
CA GLN A 110 12.58 23.03 -18.03
C GLN A 110 13.61 22.05 -17.44
N TYR A 111 13.73 21.98 -16.11
CA TYR A 111 14.50 20.94 -15.44
C TYR A 111 13.99 19.53 -15.79
N GLN A 112 12.67 19.32 -15.78
CA GLN A 112 12.09 18.02 -16.15
C GLN A 112 12.29 17.70 -17.64
N ASP A 113 12.21 18.69 -18.52
CA ASP A 113 12.52 18.52 -19.94
C ASP A 113 13.99 18.17 -20.15
N TYR A 114 14.91 18.85 -19.46
CA TYR A 114 16.33 18.51 -19.43
C TYR A 114 16.54 17.04 -19.03
N MET A 115 15.84 16.56 -18.00
CA MET A 115 15.92 15.16 -17.60
C MET A 115 15.44 14.20 -18.70
N LEU A 116 14.33 14.51 -19.36
CA LEU A 116 13.81 13.70 -20.46
C LEU A 116 14.76 13.67 -21.67
N ARG A 117 15.29 14.83 -22.08
CA ARG A 117 16.28 14.97 -23.16
C ARG A 117 17.53 14.14 -22.90
N ASN A 118 17.98 14.10 -21.64
CA ASN A 118 19.17 13.36 -21.21
C ASN A 118 18.87 11.90 -20.79
N LYS A 119 17.65 11.40 -20.99
CA LYS A 119 17.23 10.04 -20.59
C LYS A 119 17.40 9.75 -19.09
N ILE A 120 17.35 10.79 -18.26
CA ILE A 120 17.40 10.69 -16.80
C ILE A 120 15.99 10.43 -16.27
N SER A 121 15.86 9.53 -15.30
CA SER A 121 14.56 9.21 -14.70
C SER A 121 13.96 10.41 -13.98
N LEU A 122 12.74 10.82 -14.36
CA LEU A 122 11.95 11.84 -13.66
C LEU A 122 11.78 11.55 -12.15
N LEU A 123 12.08 10.34 -11.66
CA LEU A 123 11.99 10.02 -10.22
C LEU A 123 12.86 10.97 -9.39
N ASN A 124 13.96 11.48 -9.95
CA ASN A 124 14.83 12.41 -9.25
C ASN A 124 14.15 13.79 -9.09
N ALA A 125 13.49 14.32 -10.13
CA ALA A 125 12.68 15.55 -9.99
C ALA A 125 11.54 15.39 -8.98
N GLU A 126 10.81 14.28 -9.02
CA GLU A 126 9.79 13.99 -7.99
C GLU A 126 10.37 13.96 -6.58
N LYS A 127 11.56 13.37 -6.42
CA LYS A 127 12.23 13.28 -5.13
C LYS A 127 12.63 14.66 -4.62
N LEU A 128 13.21 15.50 -5.47
CA LEU A 128 13.56 16.88 -5.13
C LEU A 128 12.33 17.68 -4.71
N ARG A 129 11.25 17.64 -5.50
CA ARG A 129 9.98 18.30 -5.13
C ARG A 129 9.43 17.78 -3.80
N THR A 130 9.47 16.47 -3.59
CA THR A 130 8.97 15.86 -2.35
C THR A 130 9.78 16.35 -1.16
N ALA A 131 11.11 16.40 -1.27
CA ALA A 131 11.97 16.92 -0.21
C ALA A 131 11.68 18.40 0.10
N MET A 132 11.55 19.24 -0.93
CA MET A 132 11.14 20.64 -0.80
C MET A 132 9.84 20.78 0.00
N GLY A 133 8.82 20.00 -0.35
CA GLY A 133 7.52 20.04 0.34
C GLY A 133 7.49 19.42 1.73
N VAL A 134 8.35 18.43 2.02
CA VAL A 134 8.47 17.82 3.36
C VAL A 134 9.18 18.77 4.31
N VAL A 135 10.36 19.29 3.92
CA VAL A 135 11.15 20.18 4.78
C VAL A 135 10.43 21.50 5.03
N ALA A 136 9.77 22.08 4.03
CA ALA A 136 8.95 23.28 4.20
C ALA A 136 7.84 23.10 5.26
N ARG A 137 7.15 21.94 5.25
CA ARG A 137 6.08 21.65 6.21
C ARG A 137 6.60 21.31 7.61
N GLN A 138 7.70 20.58 7.70
CA GLN A 138 8.22 20.09 8.98
C GLN A 138 9.00 21.16 9.75
N HIS A 139 9.79 21.96 9.06
CA HIS A 139 10.69 22.91 9.72
C HIS A 139 10.22 24.37 9.60
N GLY A 140 9.35 24.69 8.63
CA GLY A 140 8.86 26.05 8.41
C GLY A 140 9.94 27.07 8.02
N THR A 141 11.19 26.63 7.88
CA THR A 141 12.38 27.44 7.59
C THR A 141 12.45 27.81 6.11
N VAL A 142 12.08 26.88 5.22
CA VAL A 142 12.12 27.09 3.76
C VAL A 142 10.71 27.33 3.20
N PRO A 143 10.54 28.24 2.21
CA PRO A 143 9.26 28.47 1.56
C PRO A 143 8.69 27.20 0.89
N LEU A 144 7.36 26.99 0.99
CA LEU A 144 6.68 25.91 0.27
C LEU A 144 6.48 26.30 -1.20
N LEU A 145 7.16 25.58 -2.11
CA LEU A 145 6.99 25.77 -3.56
C LEU A 145 5.94 24.79 -4.13
N LEU A 146 4.96 25.32 -4.86
CA LEU A 146 3.89 24.54 -5.48
C LEU A 146 4.27 24.09 -6.91
N LEU A 147 5.17 23.10 -6.99
CA LEU A 147 5.72 22.63 -8.27
C LEU A 147 4.95 21.45 -8.86
N GLN A 148 4.78 21.45 -10.18
CA GLN A 148 4.12 20.38 -10.92
C GLN A 148 5.14 19.40 -11.50
N VAL A 149 4.76 18.12 -11.57
CA VAL A 149 5.56 17.07 -12.19
C VAL A 149 4.79 16.46 -13.35
N TYR A 150 5.46 16.13 -14.45
CA TYR A 150 4.86 15.38 -15.55
C TYR A 150 4.14 14.12 -15.02
N ARG A 151 2.88 13.95 -15.44
CA ARG A 151 2.09 12.77 -15.08
C ARG A 151 2.72 11.54 -15.73
N ARG A 152 3.27 10.65 -14.90
CA ARG A 152 3.71 9.35 -15.38
C ARG A 152 2.52 8.43 -15.67
N PRO A 153 2.64 7.52 -16.64
CA PRO A 153 1.76 6.38 -16.71
C PRO A 153 1.81 5.64 -15.36
N LYS A 154 0.63 5.36 -14.80
CA LYS A 154 0.52 4.63 -13.53
C LYS A 154 1.23 3.28 -13.69
N PRO A 155 2.03 2.84 -12.70
CA PRO A 155 2.68 1.54 -12.77
C PRO A 155 1.63 0.44 -12.94
N LYS A 156 1.97 -0.60 -13.71
CA LYS A 156 1.11 -1.79 -13.85
C LYS A 156 0.81 -2.34 -12.45
N LYS A 157 -0.48 -2.58 -12.19
CA LYS A 157 -0.93 -3.14 -10.91
C LYS A 157 -0.41 -4.56 -10.77
N THR A 158 -0.13 -4.97 -9.53
CA THR A 158 0.41 -6.30 -9.25
C THR A 158 -0.72 -7.32 -9.32
N GLU A 159 -0.63 -8.27 -10.25
CA GLU A 159 -1.61 -9.36 -10.40
C GLU A 159 -1.43 -10.43 -9.32
N PRO A 160 -2.52 -11.09 -8.87
CA PRO A 160 -2.44 -12.26 -8.01
C PRO A 160 -1.70 -13.41 -8.71
N LEU A 161 -1.31 -14.42 -7.95
CA LEU A 161 -0.84 -15.69 -8.50
C LEU A 161 -1.99 -16.39 -9.25
N GLY A 162 -1.65 -17.10 -10.33
CA GLY A 162 -2.51 -18.08 -10.97
C GLY A 162 -2.93 -19.17 -9.99
N ASP A 163 -4.09 -19.78 -10.24
CA ASP A 163 -4.63 -20.80 -9.33
C ASP A 163 -3.72 -22.03 -9.26
N ASP A 164 -3.06 -22.41 -10.38
CA ASP A 164 -2.03 -23.44 -10.44
C ASP A 164 -0.85 -23.13 -9.51
N ALA A 165 -0.27 -21.93 -9.67
CA ALA A 165 0.85 -21.49 -8.86
C ALA A 165 0.49 -21.36 -7.38
N TYR A 166 -0.73 -20.91 -7.07
CA TYR A 166 -1.25 -20.83 -5.71
C TYR A 166 -1.32 -22.22 -5.06
N HIS A 167 -1.94 -23.20 -5.73
CA HIS A 167 -2.07 -24.55 -5.18
C HIS A 167 -0.69 -25.22 -4.99
N MET A 168 0.21 -25.10 -5.98
CA MET A 168 1.58 -25.61 -5.86
C MET A 168 2.34 -24.95 -4.70
N LEU A 169 2.19 -23.62 -4.55
CA LEU A 169 2.83 -22.89 -3.45
C LEU A 169 2.29 -23.34 -2.09
N CYS A 170 0.98 -23.49 -1.93
CA CYS A 170 0.39 -23.99 -0.68
C CYS A 170 0.92 -25.38 -0.34
N GLN A 171 0.93 -26.30 -1.30
CA GLN A 171 1.43 -27.66 -1.09
C GLN A 171 2.92 -27.67 -0.70
N ALA A 172 3.74 -26.86 -1.39
CA ALA A 172 5.15 -26.72 -1.07
C ALA A 172 5.39 -26.15 0.34
N LEU A 173 4.61 -25.14 0.73
CA LEU A 173 4.69 -24.54 2.06
C LEU A 173 4.28 -25.55 3.13
N THR A 174 3.12 -26.22 2.98
CA THR A 174 2.66 -27.27 3.89
C THR A 174 3.71 -28.35 4.07
N SER A 175 4.20 -28.95 2.97
CA SER A 175 5.23 -30.00 3.03
C SER A 175 6.53 -29.53 3.68
N HIS A 176 6.91 -28.26 3.47
CA HIS A 176 8.10 -27.71 4.10
C HIS A 176 7.89 -27.47 5.61
N ILE A 177 6.72 -26.95 6.01
CA ILE A 177 6.36 -26.77 7.43
C ILE A 177 6.32 -28.10 8.16
N ASP A 178 5.79 -29.16 7.55
CA ASP A 178 5.82 -30.51 8.13
C ASP A 178 7.26 -30.94 8.46
N GLY A 179 8.19 -30.73 7.52
CA GLY A 179 9.62 -30.98 7.75
C GLY A 179 10.24 -30.13 8.86
N LEU A 180 9.69 -28.94 9.15
CA LEU A 180 10.13 -28.11 10.28
C LEU A 180 9.59 -28.62 11.62
N TYR A 181 8.39 -29.19 11.66
CA TYR A 181 7.89 -29.89 12.85
C TYR A 181 8.70 -31.15 13.12
N GLU A 182 9.03 -31.93 12.08
CA GLU A 182 9.95 -33.07 12.19
C GLU A 182 11.33 -32.64 12.72
N LYS A 183 11.84 -31.49 12.27
CA LYS A 183 13.07 -30.90 12.80
C LYS A 183 12.99 -30.63 14.30
N LEU A 184 11.87 -30.07 14.79
CA LEU A 184 11.68 -29.85 16.24
C LEU A 184 11.61 -31.17 17.02
N GLU A 185 11.00 -32.21 16.46
CA GLU A 185 10.99 -33.53 17.08
C GLU A 185 12.39 -34.15 17.11
N TYR A 186 13.16 -33.99 16.01
CA TYR A 186 14.55 -34.45 15.94
C TYR A 186 15.45 -33.78 16.99
N ARG A 187 15.19 -32.52 17.36
CA ARG A 187 15.92 -31.87 18.47
C ARG A 187 15.76 -32.62 19.79
N LYS A 188 14.58 -33.18 20.08
CA LYS A 188 14.37 -34.00 21.28
C LYS A 188 15.21 -35.27 21.24
N THR A 189 15.32 -35.90 20.06
CA THR A 189 16.21 -37.05 19.84
C THR A 189 17.67 -36.69 20.07
N VAL A 190 18.12 -35.52 19.59
CA VAL A 190 19.48 -34.99 19.86
C VAL A 190 19.69 -34.80 21.36
N ASP A 191 18.71 -34.21 22.06
CA ASP A 191 18.82 -33.94 23.50
C ASP A 191 18.97 -35.23 24.32
N GLN A 192 18.32 -36.33 23.88
CA GLN A 192 18.38 -37.65 24.51
C GLN A 192 19.58 -38.50 24.07
N ALA A 193 20.28 -38.12 23.00
CA ALA A 193 21.42 -38.89 22.49
C ALA A 193 22.61 -38.85 23.45
N GLU A 194 23.44 -39.90 23.40
CA GLU A 194 24.71 -39.92 24.12
C GLU A 194 25.82 -39.23 23.31
N PRO A 195 26.55 -38.25 23.86
CA PRO A 195 27.65 -37.61 23.15
C PRO A 195 28.76 -38.62 22.85
N TYR A 196 29.50 -38.37 21.79
CA TYR A 196 30.73 -39.08 21.49
C TYR A 196 31.85 -38.65 22.45
N THR A 197 32.57 -39.63 22.96
CA THR A 197 33.92 -39.47 23.54
C THR A 197 34.96 -39.92 22.51
N LEU A 198 36.23 -39.55 22.70
CA LEU A 198 37.33 -40.00 21.83
C LEU A 198 37.36 -41.53 21.70
N GLU A 199 37.13 -42.25 22.81
CA GLU A 199 37.11 -43.72 22.85
C GLU A 199 35.97 -44.31 22.01
N THR A 200 34.81 -43.66 21.99
CA THR A 200 33.64 -44.12 21.21
C THR A 200 33.68 -43.68 19.74
N MET A 201 34.54 -42.72 19.38
CA MET A 201 34.75 -42.30 17.99
C MET A 201 35.69 -43.23 17.23
N GLU A 202 36.58 -43.91 17.95
CA GLU A 202 37.49 -44.86 17.33
C GLU A 202 36.76 -46.18 17.03
N PRO A 203 36.73 -46.65 15.77
CA PRO A 203 36.51 -48.07 15.55
C PRO A 203 37.73 -48.79 16.15
N ASN A 204 37.56 -49.33 17.36
CA ASN A 204 38.54 -50.14 18.08
C ASN A 204 38.98 -51.36 17.23
N ILE A 205 39.86 -51.16 16.27
CA ILE A 205 40.57 -52.21 15.54
C ILE A 205 42.07 -52.01 15.80
N PRO A 206 42.66 -52.76 16.74
CA PRO A 206 44.09 -52.73 16.99
C PRO A 206 44.87 -52.98 15.69
N GLY A 207 45.67 -52.00 15.26
CA GLY A 207 46.59 -52.14 14.11
C GLY A 207 46.09 -51.62 12.75
N LEU A 208 44.83 -51.19 12.60
CA LEU A 208 44.35 -50.56 11.36
C LEU A 208 44.39 -49.03 11.44
N LYS A 209 44.80 -48.36 10.35
CA LYS A 209 44.70 -46.90 10.24
C LYS A 209 43.22 -46.49 10.37
N VAL A 210 42.87 -45.65 11.36
CA VAL A 210 41.52 -45.10 11.53
C VAL A 210 41.04 -44.49 10.21
N ASN A 211 40.01 -45.09 9.60
CA ASN A 211 39.43 -44.60 8.36
C ASN A 211 38.18 -43.77 8.66
N MET A 212 38.39 -42.50 9.04
CA MET A 212 37.30 -41.54 9.25
C MET A 212 36.37 -41.40 8.04
N ARG A 213 36.85 -41.71 6.82
CA ARG A 213 36.00 -41.68 5.63
C ARG A 213 34.91 -42.76 5.70
N GLY A 214 35.28 -43.98 6.09
CA GLY A 214 34.35 -45.13 6.19
C GLY A 214 33.51 -45.18 7.46
N TRP A 215 33.72 -44.27 8.42
CA TRP A 215 32.94 -44.24 9.65
C TRP A 215 31.49 -43.82 9.39
N GLU A 216 30.53 -44.69 9.68
CA GLU A 216 29.10 -44.35 9.73
C GLU A 216 28.80 -43.70 11.07
N VAL A 217 28.42 -42.42 11.01
CA VAL A 217 28.27 -41.58 12.21
C VAL A 217 26.80 -41.39 12.49
N ASP A 218 26.44 -41.50 13.76
CA ASP A 218 25.13 -41.08 14.23
C ASP A 218 25.09 -39.54 14.30
N HIS A 219 24.22 -38.95 13.49
CA HIS A 219 24.04 -37.50 13.40
C HIS A 219 23.51 -36.89 14.70
N ALA A 220 22.65 -37.59 15.44
CA ALA A 220 22.08 -37.09 16.68
C ALA A 220 23.17 -37.03 17.76
N ARG A 221 23.98 -38.09 17.87
CA ARG A 221 25.15 -38.10 18.75
C ARG A 221 26.17 -37.04 18.37
N SER A 222 26.41 -36.84 17.06
CA SER A 222 27.32 -35.80 16.58
C SER A 222 26.88 -34.40 16.99
N LEU A 223 25.60 -34.07 16.79
CA LEU A 223 25.03 -32.79 17.21
C LEU A 223 25.08 -32.63 18.73
N LYS A 224 24.67 -33.64 19.50
CA LYS A 224 24.76 -33.62 20.96
C LYS A 224 26.17 -33.34 21.45
N THR A 225 27.15 -33.97 20.81
CA THR A 225 28.57 -33.77 21.10
C THR A 225 29.01 -32.33 20.84
N LEU A 226 28.64 -31.77 19.68
CA LEU A 226 28.97 -30.37 19.34
C LEU A 226 28.33 -29.40 20.33
N LEU A 227 27.05 -29.59 20.66
CA LEU A 227 26.30 -28.75 21.60
C LEU A 227 26.89 -28.81 23.02
N ASN A 228 27.27 -30.00 23.50
CA ASN A 228 27.92 -30.16 24.80
C ASN A 228 29.31 -29.51 24.88
N HIS A 229 29.92 -29.22 23.73
CA HIS A 229 31.18 -28.50 23.60
C HIS A 229 30.96 -27.06 23.11
N ASP A 230 29.79 -26.48 23.38
CA ASP A 230 29.44 -25.08 23.10
C ASP A 230 29.39 -24.71 21.61
N PHE A 231 29.54 -25.65 20.69
CA PHE A 231 29.52 -25.40 19.25
C PHE A 231 28.08 -25.45 18.67
N PRO A 232 27.69 -24.53 17.77
CA PRO A 232 28.45 -23.39 17.28
C PRO A 232 28.20 -22.07 18.03
N MET A 233 27.21 -21.99 18.93
CA MET A 233 26.70 -20.71 19.45
C MET A 233 27.43 -20.17 20.69
N ALA A 234 27.71 -21.02 21.69
CA ALA A 234 28.37 -20.58 22.92
C ALA A 234 29.89 -20.40 22.77
N MET A 235 30.52 -21.15 21.88
CA MET A 235 31.93 -20.99 21.52
C MET A 235 32.13 -19.69 20.75
N THR A 236 33.11 -18.87 21.10
CA THR A 236 33.39 -17.61 20.39
C THR A 236 34.04 -17.84 19.03
N LEU A 237 33.92 -16.88 18.10
CA LEU A 237 34.60 -16.96 16.79
C LEU A 237 36.13 -17.08 16.94
N GLU A 238 36.73 -16.39 17.92
CA GLU A 238 38.17 -16.46 18.21
C GLU A 238 38.60 -17.86 18.68
N GLN A 239 37.76 -18.55 19.46
CA GLN A 239 38.00 -19.93 19.87
C GLN A 239 37.82 -20.93 18.71
N MET A 240 36.88 -20.66 17.80
CA MET A 240 36.59 -21.53 16.65
C MET A 240 37.62 -21.42 15.52
N GLU A 241 38.14 -20.21 15.25
CA GLU A 241 39.07 -19.95 14.16
C GLU A 241 40.25 -20.94 14.08
N PRO A 242 41.01 -21.20 15.17
CA PRO A 242 42.10 -22.17 15.12
C PRO A 242 41.57 -23.58 14.76
N MET A 243 40.44 -24.00 15.33
CA MET A 243 39.87 -25.34 15.11
C MET A 243 39.37 -25.55 13.66
N MET A 244 39.06 -24.48 12.95
CA MET A 244 38.51 -24.52 11.59
C MET A 244 39.52 -24.25 10.48
N THR A 245 40.82 -24.13 10.80
CA THR A 245 41.85 -23.96 9.77
C THR A 245 41.98 -25.21 8.88
N LYS A 246 42.27 -25.02 7.58
CA LYS A 246 42.46 -26.12 6.62
C LYS A 246 43.52 -27.13 7.07
N ASN A 247 44.58 -26.67 7.73
CA ASN A 247 45.66 -27.53 8.23
C ASN A 247 45.18 -28.48 9.34
N ILE A 248 44.25 -28.00 10.18
CA ILE A 248 43.64 -28.76 11.27
C ILE A 248 42.56 -29.68 10.69
N LEU A 249 41.66 -29.15 9.87
CA LEU A 249 40.56 -29.92 9.28
C LEU A 249 40.99 -30.96 8.23
N SER A 250 42.22 -30.94 7.70
CA SER A 250 42.67 -31.91 6.68
C SER A 250 43.30 -33.19 7.27
N SER A 251 43.58 -33.24 8.58
CA SER A 251 44.26 -34.38 9.18
C SER A 251 43.69 -34.75 10.54
N TYR A 252 42.94 -35.86 10.60
CA TYR A 252 42.46 -36.44 11.86
C TYR A 252 43.61 -36.69 12.87
N ARG A 253 44.78 -37.16 12.40
CA ARG A 253 45.93 -37.48 13.26
C ARG A 253 46.51 -36.28 14.01
N LYS A 254 46.31 -35.06 13.51
CA LYS A 254 46.77 -33.83 14.19
C LYS A 254 45.80 -33.38 15.30
N ASN A 255 44.61 -33.99 15.35
CA ASN A 255 43.47 -33.58 16.16
C ASN A 255 42.87 -34.73 16.99
N ASN A 256 43.55 -35.86 17.11
CA ASN A 256 43.08 -37.07 17.80
C ASN A 256 42.91 -36.89 19.33
N HIS A 257 43.14 -35.68 19.85
CA HIS A 257 42.98 -35.33 21.26
C HIS A 257 41.70 -34.52 21.54
N HIS A 258 40.94 -34.11 20.52
CA HIS A 258 39.71 -33.35 20.70
C HIS A 258 38.57 -33.85 19.80
N VAL A 259 37.42 -34.05 20.43
CA VAL A 259 36.21 -34.62 19.81
C VAL A 259 35.60 -33.67 18.76
N VAL A 260 35.60 -32.35 19.01
CA VAL A 260 35.02 -31.37 18.08
C VAL A 260 35.79 -31.29 16.75
N PRO A 261 37.13 -31.07 16.71
CA PRO A 261 37.88 -31.07 15.46
C PRO A 261 37.81 -32.41 14.70
N ALA A 262 37.62 -33.53 15.39
CA ALA A 262 37.40 -34.84 14.77
C ALA A 262 36.06 -34.89 13.99
N LEU A 263 34.96 -34.39 14.59
CA LEU A 263 33.68 -34.25 13.89
C LEU A 263 33.78 -33.25 12.74
N LEU A 264 34.41 -32.10 12.94
CA LEU A 264 34.60 -31.12 11.88
C LEU A 264 35.41 -31.70 10.71
N HIS A 265 36.44 -32.51 10.97
CA HIS A 265 37.16 -33.24 9.93
C HIS A 265 36.21 -34.16 9.12
N LYS A 266 35.30 -34.87 9.79
CA LYS A 266 34.32 -35.74 9.13
C LYS A 266 33.37 -34.94 8.23
N TYR A 267 32.75 -33.89 8.77
CA TYR A 267 31.68 -33.14 8.09
C TYR A 267 32.18 -32.07 7.10
N VAL A 268 33.44 -31.64 7.20
CA VAL A 268 34.03 -30.66 6.26
C VAL A 268 34.94 -31.33 5.24
N TYR A 269 35.85 -32.22 5.67
CA TYR A 269 36.86 -32.79 4.78
C TYR A 269 36.44 -34.13 4.19
N CYS A 270 35.96 -35.08 5.00
CA CYS A 270 35.55 -36.39 4.51
C CYS A 270 34.25 -36.36 3.70
N ALA A 271 33.33 -35.44 4.00
CA ALA A 271 32.05 -35.31 3.32
C ALA A 271 32.19 -35.14 1.80
N ASN A 272 33.21 -34.39 1.35
CA ASN A 272 33.49 -34.17 -0.07
C ASN A 272 33.89 -35.44 -0.85
N TYR A 273 34.34 -36.50 -0.16
CA TYR A 273 34.81 -37.73 -0.82
C TYR A 273 33.71 -38.77 -0.99
N ASN A 274 32.77 -38.84 -0.05
CA ASN A 274 31.77 -39.92 0.00
C ASN A 274 30.35 -39.42 -0.31
N ASN A 275 30.20 -38.14 -0.69
CA ASN A 275 28.91 -37.48 -0.83
C ASN A 275 28.03 -37.62 0.43
N SER A 276 28.67 -37.66 1.61
CA SER A 276 27.97 -37.74 2.89
C SER A 276 27.50 -36.35 3.34
N LEU A 277 26.64 -36.30 4.35
CA LEU A 277 26.17 -35.04 4.95
C LEU A 277 27.37 -34.15 5.30
N ASN A 278 27.33 -32.88 4.88
CA ASN A 278 28.35 -31.88 5.18
C ASN A 278 28.00 -31.11 6.48
N LEU A 279 28.87 -30.19 6.91
CA LEU A 279 28.65 -29.45 8.16
C LEU A 279 27.37 -28.61 8.15
N ASP A 280 27.08 -27.89 7.07
CA ASP A 280 25.83 -27.11 6.94
C ASP A 280 24.61 -28.03 6.98
N GLY A 281 24.67 -29.20 6.34
CA GLY A 281 23.62 -30.20 6.36
C GLY A 281 23.39 -30.78 7.76
N LEU A 282 24.47 -31.07 8.51
CA LEU A 282 24.37 -31.53 9.90
C LEU A 282 23.74 -30.45 10.78
N LEU A 283 24.25 -29.23 10.73
CA LEU A 283 23.72 -28.12 11.52
C LEU A 283 22.29 -27.78 11.12
N GLY A 284 21.93 -27.92 9.84
CA GLY A 284 20.58 -27.74 9.32
C GLY A 284 19.55 -28.75 9.83
N LEU A 285 19.98 -29.90 10.36
CA LEU A 285 19.09 -30.82 11.08
C LEU A 285 18.64 -30.27 12.44
N TYR A 286 19.37 -29.32 13.02
CA TYR A 286 19.07 -28.75 14.33
C TYR A 286 18.64 -27.28 14.23
N TYR A 287 19.42 -26.45 13.53
CA TYR A 287 19.17 -25.01 13.39
C TYR A 287 18.33 -24.71 12.14
N PRO A 288 17.50 -23.66 12.17
CA PRO A 288 16.78 -23.22 10.98
C PRO A 288 17.72 -22.48 10.01
N SER A 289 17.47 -22.66 8.72
CA SER A 289 18.06 -21.89 7.63
C SER A 289 17.25 -20.62 7.33
N ASP A 290 17.78 -19.73 6.49
CA ASP A 290 17.01 -18.60 5.98
C ASP A 290 15.84 -19.02 5.09
N LEU A 291 15.99 -20.12 4.35
CA LEU A 291 14.91 -20.77 3.62
C LEU A 291 13.77 -21.16 4.56
N ASP A 292 14.08 -21.82 5.68
CA ASP A 292 13.09 -22.31 6.65
C ASP A 292 12.25 -21.16 7.21
N GLN A 293 12.93 -20.10 7.70
CA GLN A 293 12.25 -18.93 8.24
C GLN A 293 11.49 -18.15 7.16
N CYS A 294 12.04 -18.07 5.94
CA CYS A 294 11.35 -17.44 4.82
C CYS A 294 10.09 -18.22 4.41
N ALA A 295 10.10 -19.55 4.46
CA ALA A 295 8.92 -20.36 4.17
C ALA A 295 7.80 -20.05 5.17
N ILE A 296 8.12 -19.97 6.47
CA ILE A 296 7.16 -19.56 7.50
C ILE A 296 6.63 -18.15 7.21
N ALA A 297 7.51 -17.19 6.91
CA ALA A 297 7.10 -15.82 6.60
C ALA A 297 6.23 -15.71 5.34
N ILE A 298 6.54 -16.48 4.28
CA ILE A 298 5.71 -16.56 3.07
C ILE A 298 4.33 -17.14 3.41
N PHE A 299 4.28 -18.18 4.25
CA PHE A 299 3.02 -18.78 4.64
C PHE A 299 2.18 -17.83 5.51
N LEU A 300 2.81 -17.14 6.45
CA LEU A 300 2.17 -16.06 7.23
C LEU A 300 1.61 -14.97 6.33
N LEU A 301 2.36 -14.52 5.30
CA LEU A 301 1.85 -13.56 4.32
C LEU A 301 0.62 -14.10 3.56
N LEU A 302 0.63 -15.39 3.23
CA LEU A 302 -0.47 -16.04 2.53
C LEU A 302 -1.68 -16.30 3.44
N GLN A 303 -1.50 -16.55 4.74
CA GLN A 303 -2.60 -16.77 5.69
C GLN A 303 -3.25 -15.45 6.14
N THR A 304 -2.43 -14.42 6.36
CA THR A 304 -2.87 -13.13 6.90
C THR A 304 -3.31 -12.13 5.82
N GLY A 305 -2.78 -12.24 4.60
CA GLY A 305 -2.87 -11.17 3.60
C GLY A 305 -2.11 -9.90 3.97
N TRP A 306 -1.25 -9.93 4.99
CA TRP A 306 -0.45 -8.78 5.41
C TRP A 306 0.66 -8.47 4.40
N ASN A 307 1.28 -7.29 4.53
CA ASN A 307 2.49 -6.98 3.77
C ASN A 307 3.73 -7.51 4.53
N LYS A 308 4.83 -7.69 3.80
CA LYS A 308 6.12 -8.17 4.33
C LYS A 308 6.55 -7.47 5.61
N GLU A 309 6.43 -6.14 5.65
CA GLU A 309 6.81 -5.34 6.83
C GLU A 309 6.04 -5.79 8.07
N SER A 310 4.72 -5.94 8.01
CA SER A 310 3.91 -6.36 9.15
C SER A 310 4.26 -7.77 9.63
N VAL A 311 4.44 -8.73 8.71
CA VAL A 311 4.84 -10.09 9.10
C VAL A 311 6.21 -10.11 9.79
N LEU A 312 7.18 -9.33 9.30
CA LEU A 312 8.53 -9.27 9.87
C LEU A 312 8.63 -8.44 11.16
N GLU A 313 7.57 -7.74 11.55
CA GLU A 313 7.46 -6.93 12.78
C GLU A 313 6.53 -7.59 13.81
N VAL A 314 6.11 -8.85 13.59
CA VAL A 314 5.38 -9.62 14.61
C VAL A 314 6.29 -9.85 15.81
N ASP A 315 5.83 -9.50 17.01
CA ASP A 315 6.51 -9.81 18.26
C ASP A 315 6.25 -11.29 18.63
N GLY A 316 7.31 -12.08 18.79
CA GLY A 316 7.17 -13.49 19.15
C GLY A 316 6.71 -13.74 20.59
N ASP A 317 6.83 -12.75 21.47
CA ASP A 317 6.47 -12.83 22.89
C ASP A 317 5.10 -12.19 23.17
N ASP A 318 4.66 -11.21 22.37
CA ASP A 318 3.34 -10.56 22.47
C ASP A 318 2.64 -10.36 21.10
N PHE A 319 1.98 -11.41 20.60
CA PHE A 319 1.26 -11.36 19.32
C PHE A 319 -0.23 -11.70 19.43
N GLU A 320 -0.72 -12.13 20.58
CA GLU A 320 -2.13 -12.50 20.77
C GLU A 320 -2.92 -11.36 21.41
N HIS A 321 -4.05 -11.01 20.79
CA HIS A 321 -4.97 -10.06 21.40
C HIS A 321 -5.56 -10.66 22.68
N ALA A 322 -5.83 -9.82 23.69
CA ALA A 322 -6.42 -10.22 24.98
C ALA A 322 -7.81 -10.92 24.88
N LEU A 323 -8.44 -10.89 23.69
CA LEU A 323 -9.73 -11.53 23.42
C LEU A 323 -9.58 -12.92 22.77
N SER A 324 -8.34 -13.36 22.52
CA SER A 324 -8.05 -14.70 22.02
C SER A 324 -8.55 -15.74 23.03
N GLY A 325 -9.18 -16.81 22.56
CA GLY A 325 -9.77 -17.83 23.43
C GLY A 325 -11.06 -17.42 24.15
N SER A 326 -11.53 -16.17 24.01
CA SER A 326 -12.69 -15.67 24.78
C SER A 326 -14.04 -16.15 24.24
N ILE A 327 -14.13 -16.41 22.93
CA ILE A 327 -15.35 -16.93 22.27
C ILE A 327 -15.26 -18.44 22.12
N ASP A 328 -14.08 -18.93 21.72
CA ASP A 328 -13.76 -20.33 21.50
C ASP A 328 -12.25 -20.49 21.80
N GLU A 329 -11.88 -21.49 22.60
CA GLU A 329 -10.49 -21.75 23.00
C GLU A 329 -9.57 -22.04 21.80
N SER A 330 -10.13 -22.57 20.71
CA SER A 330 -9.43 -22.83 19.44
C SER A 330 -9.16 -21.54 18.65
N LEU A 331 -9.92 -20.48 18.86
CA LEU A 331 -9.79 -19.24 18.10
C LEU A 331 -8.83 -18.26 18.79
N SER A 332 -7.84 -17.79 18.03
CA SER A 332 -6.90 -16.75 18.43
C SER A 332 -7.00 -15.56 17.49
N VAL A 333 -6.78 -14.36 18.02
CA VAL A 333 -6.67 -13.14 17.24
C VAL A 333 -5.23 -12.68 17.34
N VAL A 334 -4.48 -12.88 16.26
CA VAL A 334 -3.07 -12.48 16.17
C VAL A 334 -3.00 -11.04 15.66
N PHE A 335 -2.09 -10.24 16.22
CA PHE A 335 -1.87 -8.87 15.77
C PHE A 335 -0.40 -8.57 15.46
N SER A 336 -0.20 -7.49 14.71
CA SER A 336 1.10 -6.91 14.38
C SER A 336 0.96 -5.40 14.29
N GLU A 337 2.05 -4.69 14.53
CA GLU A 337 2.10 -3.24 14.49
C GLU A 337 2.80 -2.72 13.24
N LYS A 338 2.24 -1.67 12.64
CA LYS A 338 2.78 -1.04 11.44
C LYS A 338 3.06 0.44 11.68
N PHE A 339 4.33 0.80 11.60
CA PHE A 339 4.84 2.18 11.79
C PHE A 339 4.76 3.09 10.54
N ARG A 340 3.95 2.74 9.53
CA ARG A 340 4.02 3.42 8.23
C ARG A 340 3.41 4.82 8.29
N SER A 341 4.24 5.83 7.99
CA SER A 341 3.79 7.21 7.72
C SER A 341 3.04 7.87 8.86
N GLN A 342 3.50 7.70 10.10
CA GLN A 342 3.22 8.75 11.08
C GLN A 342 3.75 10.05 10.48
N GLY A 343 2.87 11.03 10.29
CA GLY A 343 3.37 12.37 10.04
C GLY A 343 4.29 12.72 11.21
N ASN A 344 5.43 13.35 10.97
CA ASN A 344 6.31 13.89 12.03
C ASN A 344 5.61 14.96 12.91
N GLU A 345 4.28 15.08 12.83
CA GLU A 345 3.42 16.01 13.55
C GLU A 345 2.95 15.44 14.91
N GLN A 346 3.12 14.14 15.19
CA GLN A 346 2.76 13.57 16.50
C GLN A 346 4.01 13.33 17.37
N PRO A 347 3.99 13.76 18.65
CA PRO A 347 5.13 13.60 19.57
C PRO A 347 5.26 12.19 20.16
N PHE A 348 4.45 11.23 19.71
CA PHE A 348 4.42 9.86 20.19
C PHE A 348 4.23 8.89 19.03
N ASP A 349 4.75 7.67 19.17
CA ASP A 349 4.51 6.59 18.24
C ASP A 349 3.06 6.12 18.32
N ALA A 350 2.31 6.28 17.22
CA ALA A 350 0.98 5.73 17.01
C ALA A 350 1.00 4.62 15.94
N PRO A 351 1.60 3.45 16.22
CA PRO A 351 1.62 2.35 15.27
C PRO A 351 0.19 1.89 14.97
N LYS A 352 -0.04 1.53 13.71
CA LYS A 352 -1.32 0.98 13.30
C LYS A 352 -1.35 -0.52 13.55
N GLN A 353 -2.22 -0.96 14.44
CA GLN A 353 -2.45 -2.37 14.67
C GLN A 353 -3.16 -3.02 13.47
N MET A 354 -2.65 -4.16 13.06
CA MET A 354 -3.26 -5.06 12.06
C MET A 354 -3.60 -6.37 12.77
N THR A 355 -4.81 -6.88 12.57
CA THR A 355 -5.29 -8.10 13.25
C THR A 355 -5.66 -9.17 12.24
N ALA A 356 -5.53 -10.44 12.62
CA ALA A 356 -5.98 -11.58 11.84
C ALA A 356 -6.46 -12.71 12.76
N SER A 357 -7.57 -13.34 12.40
CA SER A 357 -8.09 -14.51 13.09
C SER A 357 -7.32 -15.77 12.72
N SER A 358 -7.06 -16.64 13.68
CA SER A 358 -6.31 -17.87 13.54
C SER A 358 -6.94 -19.00 14.35
N ASN A 359 -6.75 -20.25 13.92
CA ASN A 359 -7.22 -21.44 14.63
C ASN A 359 -6.03 -22.22 15.22
N ARG A 360 -5.99 -22.40 16.54
CA ARG A 360 -4.93 -23.10 17.27
C ARG A 360 -4.86 -24.59 16.96
N ASP A 361 -5.95 -25.20 16.47
CA ASP A 361 -5.97 -26.62 16.11
C ASP A 361 -5.32 -26.90 14.75
N ASP A 362 -5.26 -25.89 13.87
CA ASP A 362 -4.65 -26.03 12.54
C ASP A 362 -3.14 -25.77 12.64
N PRO A 363 -2.27 -26.76 12.37
CA PRO A 363 -0.81 -26.61 12.46
C PRO A 363 -0.23 -25.58 11.48
N TYR A 364 -0.97 -25.19 10.45
CA TYR A 364 -0.58 -24.19 9.45
C TYR A 364 -1.20 -22.81 9.70
N SER A 365 -1.88 -22.64 10.83
CA SER A 365 -2.50 -21.38 11.21
C SER A 365 -1.47 -20.32 11.58
N ILE A 366 -1.90 -19.06 11.59
CA ILE A 366 -1.04 -17.91 11.90
C ILE A 366 -0.39 -18.10 13.28
N HIS A 367 -1.17 -18.49 14.28
CA HIS A 367 -0.70 -18.74 15.64
C HIS A 367 0.39 -19.81 15.68
N ASN A 368 0.13 -20.99 15.10
CA ASN A 368 1.09 -22.09 15.13
C ASN A 368 2.34 -21.81 14.30
N LEU A 369 2.22 -21.07 13.19
CA LEU A 369 3.36 -20.62 12.41
C LEU A 369 4.26 -19.64 13.18
N VAL A 370 3.68 -18.73 13.98
CA VAL A 370 4.46 -17.84 14.85
C VAL A 370 5.17 -18.64 15.95
N LEU A 371 4.49 -19.58 16.60
CA LEU A 371 5.10 -20.45 17.60
C LEU A 371 6.22 -21.33 17.01
N LEU A 372 6.01 -21.85 15.80
CA LEU A 372 7.02 -22.63 15.09
C LEU A 372 8.27 -21.80 14.81
N ALA A 373 8.13 -20.58 14.29
CA ALA A 373 9.26 -19.66 14.09
C ALA A 373 10.01 -19.39 15.40
N LYS A 374 9.27 -19.14 16.49
CA LYS A 374 9.81 -18.90 17.84
C LYS A 374 10.63 -20.07 18.35
N GLU A 375 10.07 -21.28 18.31
CA GLU A 375 10.77 -22.48 18.77
C GLU A 375 11.99 -22.82 17.89
N LEU A 376 11.90 -22.61 16.58
CA LEU A 376 13.05 -22.78 15.68
C LEU A 376 14.18 -21.80 15.99
N SER A 377 13.86 -20.55 16.31
CA SER A 377 14.82 -19.48 16.64
C SER A 377 15.47 -19.65 18.01
N LYS A 378 14.82 -20.35 18.94
CA LYS A 378 15.23 -20.51 20.34
C LYS A 378 16.72 -20.86 20.57
N PRO A 379 17.38 -21.76 19.82
CA PRO A 379 18.79 -22.09 20.04
C PRO A 379 19.77 -20.93 19.81
N MET A 380 19.33 -19.86 19.14
CA MET A 380 20.14 -18.68 18.85
C MET A 380 19.75 -17.47 19.73
N LYS A 381 18.66 -17.56 20.51
CA LYS A 381 18.20 -16.47 21.37
C LYS A 381 19.21 -16.20 22.49
N GLY A 382 19.47 -14.91 22.76
CA GLY A 382 20.43 -14.46 23.77
C GLY A 382 21.88 -14.36 23.31
N TYR A 383 22.21 -14.81 22.09
CA TYR A 383 23.55 -14.60 21.51
C TYR A 383 23.61 -13.33 20.69
N GLN A 384 24.61 -12.48 20.95
CA GLN A 384 24.83 -11.25 20.19
C GLN A 384 25.24 -11.55 18.74
N PHE A 385 24.86 -10.68 17.82
CA PHE A 385 25.36 -10.73 16.44
C PHE A 385 26.82 -10.29 16.40
N ASP A 386 27.77 -11.17 16.02
CA ASP A 386 29.22 -10.97 16.25
C ASP A 386 29.91 -9.85 15.43
N ALA A 387 29.19 -9.08 14.61
CA ALA A 387 29.68 -7.85 14.03
C ALA A 387 28.48 -7.02 13.66
N ASP A 388 28.43 -5.82 14.22
CA ASP A 388 27.19 -5.09 14.16
C ASP A 388 27.32 -3.74 13.48
N PRO A 389 27.14 -3.73 12.14
CA PRO A 389 26.90 -2.52 11.38
C PRO A 389 25.42 -2.07 11.41
N PHE A 390 24.55 -2.66 12.27
CA PHE A 390 23.10 -2.37 12.29
C PHE A 390 22.53 -1.81 13.62
N LEU A 391 23.23 -1.90 14.77
CA LEU A 391 22.85 -1.20 16.03
C LEU A 391 22.95 0.31 15.93
N ALA A 392 23.58 0.86 14.88
CA ALA A 392 23.71 2.30 14.70
C ALA A 392 22.35 3.05 14.66
N ASN A 393 21.23 2.34 14.39
CA ASN A 393 19.91 2.95 14.27
C ASN A 393 18.82 2.39 15.19
N GLY A 394 19.16 1.62 16.23
CA GLY A 394 18.20 1.26 17.28
C GLY A 394 16.98 0.43 16.84
N LYS A 395 16.94 -0.11 15.61
CA LYS A 395 15.96 -1.12 15.20
C LYS A 395 16.56 -2.50 15.41
N GLU A 396 16.14 -3.15 16.49
CA GLU A 396 16.53 -4.51 16.81
C GLU A 396 16.14 -5.45 15.65
N ARG A 397 17.02 -6.40 15.32
CA ARG A 397 16.67 -7.45 14.36
C ARG A 397 15.60 -8.31 15.01
N ASN A 398 14.49 -8.56 14.31
CA ASN A 398 13.43 -9.38 14.89
C ASN A 398 13.95 -10.80 15.18
N GLU A 399 13.99 -11.15 16.46
CA GLU A 399 14.46 -12.44 16.98
C GLU A 399 13.52 -13.61 16.63
N LEU A 400 12.26 -13.33 16.29
CA LEU A 400 11.27 -14.35 15.93
C LEU A 400 11.75 -15.20 14.75
N PHE A 401 12.41 -14.58 13.77
CA PHE A 401 12.81 -15.23 12.52
C PHE A 401 14.34 -15.37 12.37
N MET A 402 15.01 -15.82 13.43
CA MET A 402 16.45 -16.08 13.40
C MET A 402 16.80 -17.35 12.64
N PHE A 403 17.96 -17.34 11.99
CA PHE A 403 18.52 -18.48 11.28
C PHE A 403 20.05 -18.55 11.41
N LEU A 404 20.59 -19.75 11.28
CA LEU A 404 22.03 -19.99 11.24
C LEU A 404 22.53 -19.80 9.80
N ARG A 405 23.56 -18.98 9.63
CA ARG A 405 24.23 -18.77 8.33
C ARG A 405 25.01 -20.03 7.96
N CYS A 406 25.26 -20.23 6.67
CA CYS A 406 26.20 -21.26 6.24
C CYS A 406 27.60 -20.99 6.82
N TRP A 407 28.32 -22.04 7.20
CA TRP A 407 29.59 -21.90 7.93
C TRP A 407 30.65 -21.08 7.17
N GLY A 408 30.63 -21.14 5.83
CA GLY A 408 31.53 -20.36 4.97
C GLY A 408 31.36 -18.84 5.10
N ASP A 409 30.23 -18.37 5.63
CA ASP A 409 29.91 -16.96 5.82
C ASP A 409 30.26 -16.43 7.21
N TRP A 410 30.57 -17.30 8.17
CA TRP A 410 30.71 -16.92 9.58
C TRP A 410 31.85 -15.93 9.81
N PHE A 411 33.04 -16.23 9.32
CA PHE A 411 34.23 -15.39 9.49
C PHE A 411 34.20 -14.15 8.60
N LYS A 412 33.66 -14.27 7.38
CA LYS A 412 33.54 -13.15 6.43
C LYS A 412 32.64 -12.04 6.97
N ASN A 413 31.49 -12.44 7.52
CA ASN A 413 30.53 -11.50 8.08
C ASN A 413 30.75 -11.25 9.57
N LYS A 414 31.71 -11.95 10.18
CA LYS A 414 31.92 -12.01 11.63
C LYS A 414 30.58 -12.19 12.34
N SER A 415 29.77 -13.17 11.93
CA SER A 415 28.44 -13.42 12.52
C SER A 415 27.98 -14.81 12.11
N ARG A 416 27.47 -15.58 13.08
CA ARG A 416 27.03 -16.98 12.86
C ARG A 416 25.56 -17.09 12.52
N HIS A 417 24.74 -16.23 13.10
CA HIS A 417 23.30 -16.15 12.84
C HIS A 417 22.90 -14.80 12.25
N SER A 418 21.65 -14.72 11.81
CA SER A 418 20.99 -13.52 11.31
C SER A 418 19.48 -13.67 11.48
N SER A 419 18.72 -12.66 11.06
CA SER A 419 17.26 -12.71 10.93
C SER A 419 16.86 -12.39 9.49
N ILE A 420 15.76 -12.98 9.00
CA ILE A 420 15.20 -12.64 7.68
C ILE A 420 14.57 -11.25 7.66
N SER A 421 14.45 -10.57 8.82
CA SER A 421 14.18 -9.13 8.88
C SER A 421 15.21 -8.31 8.07
N VAL A 422 16.42 -8.85 7.89
CA VAL A 422 17.43 -8.27 6.99
C VAL A 422 17.00 -8.46 5.52
N PRO A 423 16.86 -7.37 4.74
CA PRO A 423 16.28 -7.44 3.40
C PRO A 423 16.93 -8.45 2.45
N ASN A 424 18.26 -8.56 2.46
CA ASN A 424 18.99 -9.48 1.57
C ASN A 424 18.78 -10.95 1.99
N SER A 425 18.67 -11.22 3.29
CA SER A 425 18.41 -12.56 3.80
C SER A 425 17.01 -13.05 3.43
N TYR A 426 16.01 -12.16 3.51
CA TYR A 426 14.67 -12.49 3.02
C TYR A 426 14.66 -12.88 1.53
N VAL A 427 15.31 -12.06 0.69
CA VAL A 427 15.37 -12.32 -0.75
C VAL A 427 16.05 -13.65 -1.05
N HIS A 428 17.21 -13.89 -0.44
CA HIS A 428 17.94 -15.13 -0.62
C HIS A 428 17.13 -16.36 -0.17
N GLY A 429 16.50 -16.30 1.01
CA GLY A 429 15.65 -17.40 1.51
C GLY A 429 14.43 -17.67 0.62
N CYS A 430 13.77 -16.64 0.07
CA CYS A 430 12.68 -16.83 -0.90
C CYS A 430 13.17 -17.52 -2.19
N GLU A 431 14.31 -17.10 -2.73
CA GLU A 431 14.88 -17.69 -3.94
C GLU A 431 15.33 -19.13 -3.70
N ALA A 432 15.91 -19.40 -2.53
CA ALA A 432 16.27 -20.75 -2.10
C ALA A 432 15.04 -21.65 -1.96
N PHE A 433 13.95 -21.14 -1.38
CA PHE A 433 12.67 -21.86 -1.30
C PHE A 433 12.13 -22.22 -2.68
N LEU A 434 12.07 -21.28 -3.63
CA LEU A 434 11.61 -21.53 -5.01
C LEU A 434 12.58 -22.40 -5.82
N LYS A 435 13.85 -22.45 -5.42
CA LYS A 435 14.83 -23.36 -5.98
C LYS A 435 14.59 -24.80 -5.52
N GLN A 436 14.27 -25.00 -4.23
CA GLN A 436 13.96 -26.31 -3.67
C GLN A 436 12.58 -26.82 -4.09
N HIS A 437 11.58 -25.94 -4.06
CA HIS A 437 10.18 -26.26 -4.38
C HIS A 437 9.79 -25.59 -5.70
N GLU A 438 9.68 -26.38 -6.76
CA GLU A 438 9.49 -25.85 -8.11
C GLU A 438 8.04 -25.40 -8.37
N VAL A 439 7.72 -24.16 -7.98
CA VAL A 439 6.41 -23.55 -8.27
C VAL A 439 6.36 -23.04 -9.71
N HIS A 440 5.33 -23.45 -10.45
CA HIS A 440 5.11 -23.06 -11.84
C HIS A 440 3.81 -22.26 -11.98
N GLU A 441 3.82 -21.27 -12.87
CA GLU A 441 2.66 -20.49 -13.26
C GLU A 441 2.55 -20.49 -14.78
N SER A 442 1.48 -21.06 -15.34
CA SER A 442 1.28 -21.15 -16.80
C SER A 442 2.50 -21.74 -17.53
N GLY A 443 3.13 -22.75 -16.94
CA GLY A 443 4.34 -23.41 -17.47
C GLY A 443 5.66 -22.68 -17.23
N ARG A 444 5.65 -21.46 -16.64
CA ARG A 444 6.87 -20.74 -16.25
C ARG A 444 7.19 -20.99 -14.78
N ARG A 445 8.41 -21.46 -14.50
CA ARG A 445 8.92 -21.58 -13.13
C ARG A 445 9.16 -20.21 -12.49
N LEU A 446 8.66 -20.01 -11.28
CA LEU A 446 8.94 -18.85 -10.43
C LEU A 446 10.32 -19.00 -9.78
N LYS A 447 11.11 -17.92 -9.74
CA LYS A 447 12.51 -18.00 -9.26
C LYS A 447 12.90 -16.87 -8.32
N LEU A 448 12.28 -15.70 -8.45
CA LEU A 448 12.69 -14.49 -7.73
C LEU A 448 11.72 -14.19 -6.58
N ALA A 449 12.21 -13.55 -5.52
CA ALA A 449 11.33 -13.05 -4.45
C ALA A 449 10.25 -12.09 -5.00
N SER A 450 10.58 -11.31 -6.04
CA SER A 450 9.62 -10.42 -6.73
C SER A 450 8.49 -11.17 -7.43
N ASP A 451 8.70 -12.45 -7.79
CA ASP A 451 7.67 -13.28 -8.45
C ASP A 451 6.54 -13.67 -7.49
N ILE A 452 6.75 -13.56 -6.16
CA ILE A 452 5.76 -13.94 -5.15
C ILE A 452 5.42 -12.82 -4.17
N THR A 453 6.38 -12.17 -3.51
CA THR A 453 6.15 -11.38 -2.27
C THR A 453 5.10 -10.27 -2.43
N ARG A 454 5.09 -9.56 -3.57
CA ARG A 454 4.11 -8.50 -3.83
C ARG A 454 2.74 -9.02 -4.29
N ARG A 455 2.67 -10.27 -4.73
CA ARG A 455 1.48 -10.93 -5.29
C ARG A 455 0.69 -11.70 -4.24
N LEU A 456 1.32 -12.17 -3.16
CA LEU A 456 0.67 -12.94 -2.09
C LEU A 456 -0.55 -12.24 -1.49
N ARG A 457 -0.46 -10.93 -1.21
CA ARG A 457 -1.60 -10.16 -0.68
C ARG A 457 -2.77 -10.05 -1.69
N PRO A 458 -2.54 -9.67 -2.96
CA PRO A 458 -3.56 -9.80 -4.01
C PRO A 458 -4.12 -11.23 -4.16
N THR A 459 -3.29 -12.27 -4.04
CA THR A 459 -3.73 -13.66 -4.08
C THR A 459 -4.66 -13.97 -2.91
N TRP A 460 -4.27 -13.64 -1.67
CA TRP A 460 -5.12 -13.80 -0.49
C TRP A 460 -6.46 -13.09 -0.66
N LEU A 461 -6.44 -11.86 -1.17
CA LEU A 461 -7.66 -11.10 -1.44
C LEU A 461 -8.58 -11.81 -2.45
N LYS A 462 -8.02 -12.34 -3.55
CA LYS A 462 -8.77 -13.09 -4.57
C LYS A 462 -9.51 -14.29 -3.95
N HIS A 463 -8.87 -15.02 -3.04
CA HIS A 463 -9.48 -16.19 -2.41
C HIS A 463 -10.46 -15.81 -1.28
N LYS A 464 -10.11 -14.84 -0.43
CA LYS A 464 -10.96 -14.45 0.72
C LYS A 464 -12.22 -13.67 0.36
N LYS A 465 -12.25 -13.01 -0.81
CA LYS A 465 -13.47 -12.40 -1.35
C LYS A 465 -14.61 -13.39 -1.62
N ARG A 466 -14.30 -14.69 -1.75
CA ARG A 466 -15.33 -15.73 -1.89
C ARG A 466 -16.05 -15.99 -0.58
N GLU A 467 -15.40 -15.71 0.54
CA GLU A 467 -15.90 -16.01 1.89
C GLU A 467 -16.45 -14.75 2.58
N TYR A 468 -15.84 -13.58 2.35
CA TYR A 468 -16.16 -12.35 3.08
C TYR A 468 -16.46 -11.16 2.16
N GLY A 469 -17.36 -10.28 2.61
CA GLY A 469 -17.65 -9.01 1.94
C GLY A 469 -16.46 -8.03 1.97
N LEU A 470 -16.40 -7.14 0.98
CA LEU A 470 -15.33 -6.13 0.82
C LEU A 470 -15.10 -5.23 2.05
N ASN A 471 -16.15 -4.91 2.81
CA ASN A 471 -16.04 -4.07 4.01
C ASN A 471 -15.29 -4.77 5.15
N ILE A 472 -15.53 -6.07 5.32
CA ILE A 472 -14.81 -6.90 6.30
C ILE A 472 -13.34 -6.98 5.92
N ILE A 473 -13.06 -7.23 4.63
CA ILE A 473 -11.70 -7.29 4.11
C ILE A 473 -10.98 -5.94 4.22
N SER A 474 -11.68 -4.84 3.98
CA SER A 474 -11.14 -3.49 4.13
C SER A 474 -10.71 -3.23 5.58
N SER A 475 -11.54 -3.64 6.54
CA SER A 475 -11.26 -3.53 7.97
C SER A 475 -10.05 -4.39 8.36
N HIS A 476 -9.94 -5.62 7.84
CA HIS A 476 -8.80 -6.52 8.03
C HIS A 476 -7.47 -5.92 7.53
N PHE A 477 -7.51 -5.15 6.44
CA PHE A 477 -6.35 -4.42 5.94
C PHE A 477 -6.08 -3.09 6.65
N GLY A 478 -6.92 -2.73 7.62
CA GLY A 478 -6.88 -1.45 8.31
C GLY A 478 -7.19 -0.28 7.38
N HIS A 479 -7.89 -0.46 6.27
CA HIS A 479 -8.27 0.68 5.44
C HIS A 479 -9.53 1.36 6.00
N ALA A 480 -9.49 2.69 6.13
CA ALA A 480 -10.63 3.47 6.63
C ALA A 480 -11.86 3.44 5.69
N ASP A 481 -11.66 3.13 4.41
CA ASP A 481 -12.71 3.08 3.40
C ASP A 481 -12.51 1.86 2.48
N ALA A 482 -13.61 1.12 2.26
CA ALA A 482 -13.69 0.00 1.32
C ALA A 482 -13.31 0.39 -0.12
N ARG A 483 -13.53 1.65 -0.53
CA ARG A 483 -13.08 2.17 -1.83
C ARG A 483 -11.56 2.10 -1.99
N THR A 484 -10.81 2.27 -0.92
CA THR A 484 -9.33 2.12 -0.95
C THR A 484 -8.96 0.69 -1.32
N THR A 485 -9.65 -0.29 -0.73
CA THR A 485 -9.46 -1.71 -1.04
C THR A 485 -9.85 -2.04 -2.48
N ASP A 486 -10.97 -1.50 -2.95
CA ASP A 486 -11.47 -1.65 -4.32
C ASP A 486 -10.50 -1.05 -5.37
N ILE A 487 -10.12 0.22 -5.21
CA ILE A 487 -9.27 0.95 -6.17
C ILE A 487 -7.85 0.39 -6.26
N HIS A 488 -7.28 -0.05 -5.14
CA HIS A 488 -5.87 -0.48 -5.08
C HIS A 488 -5.67 -1.96 -5.34
N TYR A 489 -6.64 -2.81 -4.99
CA TYR A 489 -6.43 -4.26 -5.01
C TYR A 489 -7.49 -5.04 -5.82
N ASP A 490 -8.62 -4.42 -6.19
CA ASP A 490 -9.66 -5.04 -7.04
C ASP A 490 -9.65 -4.57 -8.50
N SER A 491 -8.51 -4.11 -8.95
CA SER A 491 -8.35 -3.46 -10.26
C SER A 491 -7.22 -4.07 -11.09
N SER A 492 -6.79 -5.26 -10.69
CA SER A 492 -5.99 -6.17 -11.50
C SER A 492 -6.85 -6.69 -12.66
N GLY A 493 -6.23 -7.12 -13.76
CA GLY A 493 -6.95 -7.68 -14.90
C GLY A 493 -7.81 -8.87 -14.52
N ALA A 494 -7.31 -9.74 -13.63
CA ALA A 494 -8.08 -10.86 -13.09
C ALA A 494 -9.30 -10.41 -12.28
N ALA A 495 -9.12 -9.40 -11.41
CA ALA A 495 -10.21 -8.83 -10.62
C ALA A 495 -11.29 -8.15 -11.50
N MET A 496 -10.88 -7.46 -12.57
CA MET A 496 -11.79 -6.86 -13.54
C MET A 496 -12.57 -7.91 -14.34
N ALA A 497 -11.92 -8.99 -14.76
CA ALA A 497 -12.57 -10.10 -15.46
C ALA A 497 -13.62 -10.79 -14.57
N ASP A 498 -13.25 -11.09 -13.32
CA ASP A 498 -14.15 -11.68 -12.31
C ASP A 498 -15.34 -10.75 -12.01
N ARG A 499 -15.12 -9.43 -11.93
CA ARG A 499 -16.20 -8.43 -11.82
C ARG A 499 -17.11 -8.43 -13.03
N MET A 500 -16.57 -8.55 -14.24
CA MET A 500 -17.37 -8.62 -15.46
C MET A 500 -18.22 -9.88 -15.51
N ILE A 501 -17.69 -11.02 -15.04
CA ILE A 501 -18.44 -12.27 -14.92
C ILE A 501 -19.56 -12.12 -13.90
N ARG A 502 -19.27 -11.60 -12.68
CA ARG A 502 -20.30 -11.34 -11.68
C ARG A 502 -21.38 -10.40 -12.22
N LEU A 503 -20.99 -9.29 -12.83
CA LEU A 503 -21.93 -8.34 -13.43
C LEU A 503 -22.78 -9.01 -14.50
N ARG A 504 -22.18 -9.83 -15.37
CA ARG A 504 -22.92 -10.60 -16.36
C ARG A 504 -23.94 -11.52 -15.70
N ASN A 505 -23.53 -12.29 -14.70
CA ASN A 505 -24.43 -13.22 -13.99
C ASN A 505 -25.59 -12.48 -13.31
N GLU A 506 -25.32 -11.34 -12.66
CA GLU A 506 -26.36 -10.50 -12.06
C GLU A 506 -27.30 -9.92 -13.13
N VAL A 507 -26.77 -9.44 -14.26
CA VAL A 507 -27.57 -8.95 -15.38
C VAL A 507 -28.41 -10.06 -15.99
N GLU A 508 -27.86 -11.27 -16.15
CA GLU A 508 -28.58 -12.44 -16.63
C GLU A 508 -29.68 -12.87 -15.66
N ALA A 509 -29.42 -12.83 -14.35
CA ALA A 509 -30.41 -13.12 -13.31
C ALA A 509 -31.54 -12.08 -13.33
N VAL A 510 -31.22 -10.79 -13.42
CA VAL A 510 -32.20 -9.71 -13.57
C VAL A 510 -32.98 -9.85 -14.88
N THR A 511 -32.32 -10.17 -15.98
CA THR A 511 -32.95 -10.39 -17.29
C THR A 511 -33.90 -11.58 -17.25
N ALA A 512 -33.51 -12.68 -16.61
CA ALA A 512 -34.38 -13.84 -16.41
C ALA A 512 -35.61 -13.50 -15.55
N LEU A 513 -35.44 -12.67 -14.51
CA LEU A 513 -36.56 -12.17 -13.72
C LEU A 513 -37.48 -11.26 -14.55
N LEU A 514 -36.92 -10.40 -15.42
CA LEU A 514 -37.68 -9.52 -16.31
C LEU A 514 -38.46 -10.32 -17.36
N ILE A 515 -37.83 -11.28 -18.03
CA ILE A 515 -38.46 -12.19 -19.01
C ILE A 515 -39.62 -12.95 -18.35
N ASN A 516 -39.39 -13.47 -17.14
CA ASN A 516 -40.40 -14.21 -16.40
C ASN A 516 -41.44 -13.32 -15.70
N ARG A 517 -41.36 -11.98 -15.85
CA ARG A 517 -42.19 -10.99 -15.14
C ARG A 517 -42.19 -11.14 -13.61
N LYS A 518 -41.11 -11.72 -13.07
CA LYS A 518 -40.87 -11.95 -11.64
C LYS A 518 -39.92 -10.92 -11.03
N PHE A 519 -39.40 -9.98 -11.84
CA PHE A 519 -38.57 -8.90 -11.35
C PHE A 519 -39.40 -7.96 -10.47
N THR A 520 -39.30 -8.20 -9.17
CA THR A 520 -39.84 -7.35 -8.12
C THR A 520 -38.72 -6.41 -7.68
N GLY A 521 -38.40 -5.44 -8.54
CA GLY A 521 -37.40 -4.43 -8.21
C GLY A 521 -37.69 -3.76 -6.85
N LEU A 522 -36.66 -3.24 -6.21
CA LEU A 522 -36.68 -2.40 -5.00
C LEU A 522 -37.36 -1.03 -5.22
N LEU A 523 -38.35 -0.94 -6.10
CA LEU A 523 -39.25 0.20 -6.15
C LEU A 523 -40.42 -0.11 -5.23
N GLY A 524 -40.48 0.59 -4.10
CA GLY A 524 -41.60 0.48 -3.17
C GLY A 524 -42.93 0.65 -3.91
N LYS A 525 -43.99 -0.02 -3.45
CA LYS A 525 -45.33 -0.05 -4.09
C LYS A 525 -45.76 1.31 -4.66
N ARG A 526 -45.48 2.40 -3.93
CA ARG A 526 -45.75 3.79 -4.31
C ARG A 526 -45.10 4.24 -5.63
N ALA A 527 -43.87 3.84 -5.94
CA ALA A 527 -43.18 4.18 -7.18
C ALA A 527 -43.70 3.34 -8.36
N ASN A 528 -44.12 2.11 -8.10
CA ASN A 528 -44.73 1.22 -9.09
C ASN A 528 -46.16 1.68 -9.45
N ASP A 529 -46.87 2.26 -8.50
CA ASP A 529 -48.19 2.88 -8.73
C ASP A 529 -48.05 4.22 -9.46
N GLN A 530 -47.03 5.02 -9.14
CA GLN A 530 -46.70 6.26 -9.86
C GLN A 530 -46.26 6.03 -11.31
N ALA A 531 -45.46 4.99 -11.58
CA ALA A 531 -45.02 4.66 -12.94
C ALA A 531 -46.14 4.16 -13.85
N LYS A 532 -47.29 3.72 -13.29
CA LYS A 532 -48.46 3.27 -14.03
C LYS A 532 -49.47 4.39 -14.34
N GLN A 533 -49.33 5.56 -13.74
CA GLN A 533 -50.22 6.69 -13.99
C GLN A 533 -49.88 7.35 -15.33
N GLN A 534 -50.89 7.55 -16.19
CA GLN A 534 -50.74 8.34 -17.41
C GLN A 534 -50.58 9.82 -17.03
N VAL A 535 -49.35 10.32 -17.07
CA VAL A 535 -49.03 11.74 -16.84
C VAL A 535 -49.21 12.51 -18.15
N LYS A 536 -49.98 13.59 -18.16
CA LYS A 536 -50.04 14.52 -19.31
C LYS A 536 -48.76 15.37 -19.29
N ILE A 537 -47.96 15.28 -20.35
CA ILE A 537 -46.72 16.05 -20.48
C ILE A 537 -47.02 17.35 -21.23
N PHE A 538 -46.65 18.49 -20.65
CA PHE A 538 -46.69 19.77 -21.34
C PHE A 538 -45.35 20.00 -22.05
N ALA A 539 -45.38 20.23 -23.36
CA ALA A 539 -44.20 20.55 -24.17
C ALA A 539 -44.49 21.80 -24.99
N ILE A 540 -43.50 22.69 -25.14
CA ILE A 540 -43.63 23.88 -25.97
C ILE A 540 -43.27 23.50 -27.42
N PRO A 541 -44.14 23.75 -28.41
CA PRO A 541 -43.83 23.47 -29.82
C PRO A 541 -42.50 24.11 -30.24
N GLY A 542 -41.64 23.32 -30.90
CA GLY A 542 -40.31 23.77 -31.33
C GLY A 542 -39.18 23.55 -30.32
N HIS A 543 -39.50 23.12 -29.09
CA HIS A 543 -38.49 22.74 -28.10
C HIS A 543 -38.45 21.22 -27.88
N PRO A 544 -37.25 20.60 -27.80
CA PRO A 544 -37.10 19.15 -27.71
C PRO A 544 -37.40 18.55 -26.33
N GLY A 545 -37.39 19.36 -25.27
CA GLY A 545 -37.56 18.90 -23.88
C GLY A 545 -38.93 19.28 -23.29
N PRO A 546 -39.56 18.41 -22.48
CA PRO A 546 -40.82 18.73 -21.82
C PRO A 546 -40.67 19.88 -20.81
N LEU A 547 -41.72 20.70 -20.70
CA LEU A 547 -41.79 21.77 -19.72
C LEU A 547 -41.96 21.20 -18.31
N TRP A 548 -43.06 20.48 -18.06
CA TRP A 548 -43.30 19.62 -16.89
C TRP A 548 -44.57 18.79 -17.12
N GLY A 549 -44.85 17.80 -16.26
CA GLY A 549 -46.01 16.91 -16.36
C GLY A 549 -47.10 17.17 -15.32
N CYS A 550 -48.32 16.71 -15.59
CA CYS A 550 -49.45 16.70 -14.66
C CYS A 550 -49.99 15.27 -14.47
N GLU A 551 -50.02 14.81 -13.22
CA GLU A 551 -50.51 13.48 -12.83
C GLU A 551 -52.04 13.37 -12.97
N ASN A 552 -52.78 14.42 -12.63
CA ASN A 552 -54.24 14.45 -12.76
C ASN A 552 -54.78 15.87 -12.96
N GLN A 553 -55.18 16.20 -14.19
CA GLN A 553 -55.74 17.51 -14.52
C GLN A 553 -57.13 17.76 -13.91
N TYR A 554 -57.84 16.73 -13.44
CA TYR A 554 -59.17 16.85 -12.85
C TYR A 554 -59.14 17.10 -11.33
N GLN A 555 -57.98 17.02 -10.70
CA GLN A 555 -57.80 17.22 -9.26
C GLN A 555 -56.66 18.21 -8.96
N PRO A 556 -56.72 19.46 -9.47
CA PRO A 556 -55.76 20.49 -9.07
C PRO A 556 -55.93 20.83 -7.58
N ASP A 557 -54.84 21.12 -6.89
CA ASP A 557 -54.84 21.45 -5.46
C ASP A 557 -53.98 22.68 -5.12
N TRP A 558 -53.60 23.46 -6.14
CA TRP A 558 -52.91 24.74 -5.94
C TRP A 558 -53.85 25.76 -5.27
N LYS A 559 -53.28 26.68 -4.48
CA LYS A 559 -54.06 27.63 -3.67
C LYS A 559 -55.02 28.49 -4.52
N GLY A 560 -56.33 28.35 -4.27
CA GLY A 560 -57.38 29.11 -4.96
C GLY A 560 -57.92 28.46 -6.25
N PHE A 561 -57.63 27.18 -6.47
CA PHE A 561 -58.09 26.45 -7.66
C PHE A 561 -59.62 26.42 -7.80
N GLU A 562 -60.35 26.40 -6.68
CA GLU A 562 -61.81 26.30 -6.65
C GLU A 562 -62.50 27.48 -7.32
N GLN A 563 -61.81 28.63 -7.39
CA GLN A 563 -62.32 29.84 -8.04
C GLN A 563 -62.07 29.86 -9.55
N SER A 564 -61.12 29.05 -10.04
CA SER A 564 -60.64 29.08 -11.43
C SER A 564 -60.95 27.82 -12.23
N VAL A 565 -61.17 26.68 -11.57
CA VAL A 565 -61.46 25.39 -12.21
C VAL A 565 -62.79 24.85 -11.69
N PRO A 566 -63.87 24.84 -12.51
CA PRO A 566 -65.14 24.25 -12.12
C PRO A 566 -65.02 22.76 -11.80
N ASN A 567 -65.82 22.28 -10.84
CA ASN A 567 -65.81 20.87 -10.43
C ASN A 567 -66.00 19.93 -11.64
N GLY A 568 -65.10 18.96 -11.79
CA GLY A 568 -65.12 17.97 -12.86
C GLY A 568 -64.54 18.44 -14.21
N LYS A 569 -64.00 19.66 -14.30
CA LYS A 569 -63.27 20.14 -15.48
C LYS A 569 -61.75 19.97 -15.33
N LYS A 570 -61.06 19.85 -16.46
CA LYS A 570 -59.59 19.81 -16.52
C LYS A 570 -59.00 21.18 -16.16
N CYS A 571 -57.90 21.17 -15.44
CA CYS A 571 -57.08 22.34 -15.16
C CYS A 571 -56.05 22.56 -16.26
N TYR A 572 -56.02 23.78 -16.81
CA TYR A 572 -55.02 24.24 -17.78
C TYR A 572 -54.16 25.39 -17.23
N SER A 573 -54.28 25.73 -15.94
CA SER A 573 -53.57 26.85 -15.32
C SER A 573 -52.08 26.55 -15.08
N ILE A 574 -51.28 26.56 -16.15
CA ILE A 574 -49.84 26.21 -16.13
C ILE A 574 -49.03 27.17 -15.26
N ASP A 575 -49.41 28.43 -15.24
CA ASP A 575 -48.86 29.47 -14.35
C ASP A 575 -49.04 29.14 -12.85
N LYS A 576 -49.86 28.14 -12.51
CA LYS A 576 -50.08 27.67 -11.13
C LYS A 576 -49.52 26.27 -10.85
N CYS A 577 -48.92 25.60 -11.85
CA CYS A 577 -48.46 24.21 -11.72
C CYS A 577 -47.39 24.01 -10.65
N ILE A 578 -46.44 24.94 -10.50
CA ILE A 578 -45.35 24.82 -9.51
C ILE A 578 -45.88 24.75 -8.07
N GLY A 579 -47.07 25.28 -7.81
CA GLY A 579 -47.74 25.21 -6.51
C GLY A 579 -48.74 24.07 -6.35
N CYS A 580 -48.80 23.12 -7.29
CA CYS A 580 -49.77 22.01 -7.33
C CYS A 580 -49.08 20.68 -7.02
N SER A 581 -49.66 19.82 -6.17
CA SER A 581 -49.08 18.50 -5.86
C SER A 581 -49.10 17.54 -7.05
N GLN A 582 -49.96 17.82 -8.03
CA GLN A 582 -50.10 17.00 -9.25
C GLN A 582 -48.96 17.26 -10.25
N VAL A 583 -48.09 18.25 -10.01
CA VAL A 583 -46.99 18.56 -10.93
C VAL A 583 -45.88 17.51 -10.86
N ARG A 584 -45.24 17.27 -12.00
CA ARG A 584 -44.06 16.41 -12.14
C ARG A 584 -42.98 17.15 -12.89
N ILE A 585 -41.89 17.46 -12.21
CA ILE A 585 -40.73 18.15 -12.78
C ILE A 585 -39.74 17.09 -13.27
N TYR A 586 -39.26 17.25 -14.50
CA TYR A 586 -38.28 16.37 -15.12
C TYR A 586 -36.90 17.05 -15.14
N GLU A 587 -35.84 16.29 -15.39
CA GLU A 587 -34.49 16.87 -15.56
C GLU A 587 -34.45 17.88 -16.72
N ASP A 588 -35.17 17.58 -17.81
CA ASP A 588 -35.31 18.47 -18.97
C ASP A 588 -36.10 19.76 -18.68
N SER A 589 -36.83 19.82 -17.55
CA SER A 589 -37.58 21.01 -17.13
C SER A 589 -36.65 22.13 -16.63
N LEU A 590 -35.41 21.79 -16.25
CA LEU A 590 -34.50 22.67 -15.51
C LEU A 590 -34.20 24.01 -16.22
N PRO A 591 -33.91 24.06 -17.54
CA PRO A 591 -33.66 25.33 -18.23
C PRO A 591 -34.85 26.30 -18.17
N TYR A 592 -36.08 25.77 -18.19
CA TYR A 592 -37.31 26.56 -18.11
C TYR A 592 -37.56 27.08 -16.69
N LEU A 593 -37.31 26.28 -15.65
CA LEU A 593 -37.39 26.73 -14.26
C LEU A 593 -36.42 27.88 -13.98
N MET A 594 -35.19 27.77 -14.49
CA MET A 594 -34.18 28.83 -14.38
C MET A 594 -34.63 30.12 -15.09
N GLU A 595 -35.32 30.01 -16.22
CA GLU A 595 -35.85 31.17 -16.94
C GLU A 595 -37.02 31.83 -16.22
N ARG A 596 -37.94 31.02 -15.67
CA ARG A 596 -39.03 31.54 -14.84
C ARG A 596 -38.52 32.23 -13.58
N LEU A 597 -37.51 31.68 -12.90
CA LEU A 597 -36.91 32.31 -11.73
C LEU A 597 -36.36 33.70 -12.07
N ALA A 598 -35.67 33.84 -13.21
CA ALA A 598 -35.18 35.14 -13.66
C ALA A 598 -36.29 36.14 -14.03
N HIS A 599 -37.44 35.67 -14.55
CA HIS A 599 -38.61 36.54 -14.76
C HIS A 599 -39.18 37.04 -13.43
N ILE A 600 -39.27 36.17 -12.42
CA ILE A 600 -39.75 36.52 -11.08
C ILE A 600 -38.82 37.54 -10.42
N GLU A 601 -37.50 37.30 -10.46
CA GLU A 601 -36.49 38.24 -9.94
C GLU A 601 -36.64 39.62 -10.57
N TYR A 602 -36.75 39.68 -11.90
CA TYR A 602 -36.96 40.93 -12.63
C TYR A 602 -38.30 41.61 -12.29
N GLU A 603 -39.39 40.88 -12.12
CA GLU A 603 -40.69 41.44 -11.71
C GLU A 603 -40.64 42.00 -10.28
N LEU A 604 -39.99 41.29 -9.35
CA LEU A 604 -39.83 41.72 -7.95
C LEU A 604 -38.94 42.96 -7.81
N GLU A 605 -37.97 43.15 -8.69
CA GLU A 605 -37.13 44.36 -8.72
C GLU A 605 -37.92 45.60 -9.17
N ASN A 606 -39.01 45.43 -9.92
CA ASN A 606 -39.75 46.52 -10.55
C ASN A 606 -41.17 46.76 -9.98
N GLU A 607 -41.72 45.86 -9.15
CA GLU A 607 -43.02 46.02 -8.48
C GLU A 607 -42.93 46.61 -7.07
N SER A 608 -43.91 47.45 -6.69
CA SER A 608 -44.10 47.93 -5.32
C SER A 608 -44.71 46.82 -4.42
N GLU A 609 -44.30 46.74 -3.15
CA GLU A 609 -44.74 45.70 -2.21
C GLU A 609 -46.28 45.57 -2.12
N GLY A 610 -46.78 44.34 -2.30
CA GLY A 610 -48.19 43.99 -2.29
C GLY A 610 -48.44 42.48 -2.39
N ALA A 611 -49.71 42.05 -2.44
CA ALA A 611 -50.08 40.63 -2.45
C ALA A 611 -49.48 39.82 -3.62
N ARG A 612 -49.31 40.44 -4.79
CA ARG A 612 -48.65 39.81 -5.95
C ARG A 612 -47.17 39.55 -5.69
N SER A 613 -46.45 40.49 -5.07
CA SER A 613 -45.04 40.33 -4.71
C SER A 613 -44.82 39.22 -3.68
N SER A 614 -45.78 38.96 -2.77
CA SER A 614 -45.69 37.84 -1.83
C SER A 614 -45.87 36.48 -2.51
N ASP A 615 -46.77 36.38 -3.48
CA ASP A 615 -46.97 35.14 -4.24
C ASP A 615 -45.75 34.83 -5.12
N LEU A 616 -45.18 35.85 -5.76
CA LEU A 616 -43.95 35.74 -6.55
C LEU A 616 -42.73 35.31 -5.71
N ARG A 617 -42.58 35.86 -4.50
CA ARG A 617 -41.51 35.44 -3.56
C ARG A 617 -41.69 33.99 -3.10
N TRP A 618 -42.92 33.52 -2.96
CA TRP A 618 -43.19 32.12 -2.62
C TRP A 618 -42.87 31.18 -3.78
N GLU A 619 -43.29 31.52 -5.00
CA GLU A 619 -42.94 30.76 -6.22
C GLU A 619 -41.42 30.73 -6.42
N GLY A 620 -40.72 31.86 -6.27
CA GLY A 620 -39.27 31.96 -6.38
C GLY A 620 -38.52 31.01 -5.42
N LYS A 621 -38.94 30.92 -4.16
CA LYS A 621 -38.35 29.99 -3.18
C LYS A 621 -38.52 28.52 -3.58
N ILE A 622 -39.66 28.16 -4.17
CA ILE A 622 -39.90 26.79 -4.64
C ILE A 622 -38.98 26.49 -5.83
N LEU A 623 -38.83 27.44 -6.75
CA LEU A 623 -37.94 27.29 -7.90
C LEU A 623 -36.47 27.18 -7.48
N GLU A 624 -36.01 28.00 -6.54
CA GLU A 624 -34.65 27.90 -5.98
C GLU A 624 -34.41 26.53 -5.35
N PHE A 625 -35.36 26.00 -4.58
CA PHE A 625 -35.29 24.66 -4.02
C PHE A 625 -35.22 23.59 -5.10
N LEU A 626 -36.10 23.66 -6.10
CA LEU A 626 -36.14 22.69 -7.20
C LEU A 626 -34.85 22.70 -8.04
N ILE A 627 -34.24 23.87 -8.23
CA ILE A 627 -33.02 24.02 -9.04
C ILE A 627 -31.78 23.57 -8.27
N ASN A 628 -31.64 23.95 -6.99
CA ASN A 628 -30.38 23.81 -6.26
C ASN A 628 -30.28 22.52 -5.42
N ASP A 629 -31.39 21.98 -4.91
CA ASP A 629 -31.34 20.87 -3.95
C ASP A 629 -31.53 19.49 -4.62
N ASN A 630 -32.01 19.44 -5.87
CA ASN A 630 -32.35 18.20 -6.57
C ASN A 630 -31.40 17.81 -7.72
N HIS A 631 -30.38 18.62 -8.02
CA HIS A 631 -29.50 18.43 -9.18
C HIS A 631 -28.02 18.65 -8.84
N ASP A 632 -27.12 17.92 -9.51
CA ASP A 632 -25.69 18.14 -9.37
C ASP A 632 -25.20 19.38 -10.13
N GLU A 633 -23.99 19.85 -9.80
CA GLU A 633 -23.43 21.06 -10.42
C GLU A 633 -23.27 20.95 -11.95
N ASP A 634 -23.05 19.77 -12.49
CA ASP A 634 -22.81 19.58 -13.92
C ASP A 634 -24.12 19.67 -14.71
N THR A 635 -25.21 19.11 -14.19
CA THR A 635 -26.57 19.25 -14.76
C THR A 635 -27.02 20.71 -14.74
N ILE A 636 -26.80 21.44 -13.63
CA ILE A 636 -27.12 22.87 -13.55
C ILE A 636 -26.31 23.69 -14.58
N LYS A 637 -25.02 23.39 -14.76
CA LYS A 637 -24.17 24.04 -15.78
C LYS A 637 -24.66 23.74 -17.20
N GLN A 638 -25.10 22.52 -17.48
CA GLN A 638 -25.65 22.14 -18.78
C GLN A 638 -26.96 22.85 -19.08
N ALA A 639 -27.89 22.89 -18.12
CA ALA A 639 -29.17 23.60 -18.25
C ALA A 639 -28.96 25.12 -18.44
N SER A 640 -28.01 25.72 -17.71
CA SER A 640 -27.64 27.13 -17.90
C SER A 640 -27.11 27.41 -19.31
N ARG A 641 -26.26 26.53 -19.86
CA ARG A 641 -25.75 26.64 -21.24
C ARG A 641 -26.88 26.48 -22.26
N TYR A 642 -27.80 25.56 -22.02
CA TYR A 642 -28.96 25.35 -22.88
C TYR A 642 -29.86 26.58 -22.92
N ARG A 643 -30.20 27.14 -21.74
CA ARG A 643 -30.97 28.38 -21.61
C ARG A 643 -30.31 29.53 -22.37
N ARG A 644 -28.99 29.75 -22.20
CA ARG A 644 -28.27 30.84 -22.90
C ARG A 644 -28.31 30.71 -24.43
N ARG A 645 -28.35 29.49 -24.98
CA ARG A 645 -28.36 29.24 -26.43
C ARG A 645 -29.74 29.36 -27.06
N ASN A 646 -30.79 29.17 -26.28
CA ASN A 646 -32.17 29.03 -26.76
C ASN A 646 -33.12 30.07 -26.14
N ALA A 647 -32.60 31.05 -25.39
CA ALA A 647 -33.42 32.10 -24.81
C ALA A 647 -34.03 33.02 -25.90
N PRO A 648 -35.30 33.45 -25.75
CA PRO A 648 -36.20 33.15 -24.64
C PRO A 648 -36.86 31.76 -24.77
N LEU A 649 -36.80 30.95 -23.71
CA LEU A 649 -37.48 29.65 -23.59
C LEU A 649 -38.93 29.77 -23.09
N LEU A 650 -39.26 30.83 -22.33
CA LEU A 650 -40.60 31.03 -21.76
C LEU A 650 -41.13 32.44 -22.03
N PRO A 651 -42.45 32.61 -22.25
CA PRO A 651 -43.06 33.92 -22.20
C PRO A 651 -43.01 34.48 -20.77
N ARG A 652 -42.99 35.80 -20.63
CA ARG A 652 -43.04 36.46 -19.30
C ARG A 652 -44.36 36.16 -18.58
N ASP A 653 -45.48 36.21 -19.31
CA ASP A 653 -46.78 35.77 -18.81
C ASP A 653 -47.00 34.29 -19.15
N LEU A 654 -46.81 33.41 -18.16
CA LEU A 654 -47.06 31.97 -18.33
C LEU A 654 -48.53 31.65 -18.58
N ALA A 655 -49.48 32.52 -18.22
CA ALA A 655 -50.89 32.28 -18.51
C ALA A 655 -51.18 32.31 -20.02
N SER A 656 -50.34 32.96 -20.82
CA SER A 656 -50.44 32.93 -22.29
C SER A 656 -50.26 31.53 -22.88
N LEU A 657 -49.55 30.65 -22.19
CA LEU A 657 -49.34 29.26 -22.63
C LEU A 657 -50.64 28.44 -22.56
N ARG A 658 -51.65 28.88 -21.81
CA ARG A 658 -52.94 28.15 -21.67
C ARG A 658 -53.55 27.81 -23.02
N LEU A 659 -53.49 28.73 -23.99
CA LEU A 659 -54.03 28.54 -25.35
C LEU A 659 -53.41 27.35 -26.09
N ILE A 660 -52.12 27.09 -25.87
CA ILE A 660 -51.39 25.99 -26.52
C ILE A 660 -51.84 24.62 -25.97
N PHE A 661 -52.28 24.58 -24.72
CA PHE A 661 -52.58 23.33 -24.02
C PHE A 661 -54.08 23.05 -23.87
N ASP A 662 -54.93 24.05 -24.11
CA ASP A 662 -56.40 23.90 -24.22
C ASP A 662 -56.80 23.22 -25.55
N GLU A 663 -56.07 23.45 -26.65
CA GLU A 663 -56.40 22.95 -28.00
C GLU A 663 -55.96 21.50 -28.29
N ASN A 664 -55.19 20.87 -27.41
CA ASN A 664 -54.58 19.53 -27.63
C ASN A 664 -55.50 18.34 -27.23
N ASP A 665 -56.82 18.49 -27.33
CA ASP A 665 -57.81 17.46 -26.92
C ASP A 665 -58.88 17.14 -28.00
N ASP A 666 -58.77 17.63 -29.23
CA ASP A 666 -59.53 17.10 -30.39
C ASP A 666 -58.69 16.03 -31.12
N ASP A 667 -58.46 14.89 -30.47
CA ASP A 667 -58.15 13.59 -31.09
C ASP A 667 -58.51 12.42 -30.15
#